data_AF-A0A9E2CPN1-F1
#
_entry.id   AF-A0A9E2CPN1-F1
#
_cell.length_a   1.000
_cell.length_b   1.000
_cell.length_c   1.000
_cell.angle_alpha   90.00
_cell.angle_beta   90.00
_cell.angle_gamma   90.00
#
_symmetry.space_group_name_H-M   'P 1'
#
loop_
_entity.id
_entity.type
_entity.pdbx_description
1 polymer ?
#
loop_
_entity_poly.entity_id
_entity_poly.type
_entity_poly.pdbx_seq_one_letter_code
_entity_poly.pdbx_strand_id
1 'polypeptide(L)'
;MRPATVALRPLDETEVGQWLDLALPGGLQQPATTLERLTARSAGNPMLLGQLVKTMVLQGHLVPSAGGPWRLDERSPAWESLPESVLEAASRGVQALGSADAELLAYAARLGTRFNAQLLASLTGRDPVSTERSLRAAQAQWLLEPVSEGGSSQFWRFAHDRLQQAAYEQVPGDASLRLHLRIGRTLRDSAEPGHLFETCRHLNLAVPLLEPEELPGLLRMNHEAGRQARARAGFTTYAALMRCAVELLPDCTLDASERRALLHDAAEALLLARDFDASATCLEQAEGIVGDPLATARGAELRIQWLIAQERTEEAFQAGLVALARIGLDLRPERAAARSVWELLRLKAVLRGRPPATWADAEESHEPHHVQTQRLIFATVSVSHAYAPSLYALLGLMGTRHALQRGCTPWSSQLMAVAAHVLSGVFSDVDTGHALGELSLRLGERFGTSGLSFNHLYFVAHRKMSLTQTLPQMRQCFEQAERAGSFEIAGYAAGMYVGMTWNTQHSLPGLEGALHDVSAFSRRHKHDLSRDVCDAYSRLLASLRGPALRGPQPRMQPERTDGPLAHDGLIDLLHDQLSVSLNVTVGHYGDDVLACSVRVRRNLHRLAGGFSVALHHWYDALLHVGRLRERTGTSSLRQVQRHLRKLRGWAKHCPENHAHRVRAIEADLAALANAPTAARLYEEAVAIALRNGFTGDAAVIAHNCLRHCTRSGDPQAIREAMERAHDLYTRWGATAMVRNLETSLPAFAWAREPAPVLPLDTDTLVKASQAISAELEMNAVADKLLQQLMENAGARYCALLQEERGQLRLATEREGESGLAEGRTGQPVEQTRLPVGLLRSVWLTQKSVVLADAAGSHAYGSCARWQGASAVSVLCVPVVAAGETVGVLYLENELIAGCFTPDREMLAHLLASQTAIAMANARLFQDLGAAHDGLRQANAQLEERVAERTRALEENHARLRRLERQHAADEERQRIMSDLHDGLGSQLFVTLSRVERGELDAPQVAGDLRACIGDMRLALEAMSPDGEDFLQAWGSFRFRWDSQLLNAGVASHWNDQGTGDSLPLASTTGLQVLRVAQEALTNVLKHARARQVCVRLAATDTLLQLEITDDGIGPPADTTRAGRGLGNMRMRASRIGGTVTVEAARPGTRVRLQLPLR
;
A
#
# COMPACT_ATOMS: atom_id res chain seq x y z
N MET A 1 21.94 3.97 9.50
CA MET A 1 23.14 4.41 8.75
C MET A 1 22.71 5.39 7.67
N ARG A 2 23.39 6.53 7.51
CA ARG A 2 23.26 7.34 6.28
C ARG A 2 24.00 6.58 5.16
N PRO A 3 23.49 6.53 3.92
CA PRO A 3 24.27 6.00 2.80
C PRO A 3 25.53 6.84 2.61
N ALA A 4 26.70 6.23 2.74
CA ALA A 4 27.96 6.86 2.37
C ALA A 4 27.95 7.08 0.86
N THR A 5 27.94 8.33 0.42
CA THR A 5 28.01 8.66 -1.00
C THR A 5 29.48 8.69 -1.41
N VAL A 6 29.92 7.70 -2.16
CA VAL A 6 31.28 7.67 -2.74
C VAL A 6 31.21 8.34 -4.11
N ALA A 7 31.81 9.53 -4.23
CA ALA A 7 31.93 10.22 -5.51
C ALA A 7 33.07 9.59 -6.32
N LEU A 8 32.76 9.04 -7.50
CA LEU A 8 33.77 8.50 -8.41
C LEU A 8 34.47 9.64 -9.16
N ARG A 9 35.80 9.71 -9.07
CA ARG A 9 36.62 10.66 -9.82
C ARG A 9 36.96 10.10 -11.22
N PRO A 10 37.18 10.94 -12.23
CA PRO A 10 37.76 10.50 -13.50
C PRO A 10 39.15 9.88 -13.30
N LEU A 11 39.52 8.94 -14.16
CA LEU A 11 40.85 8.34 -14.17
C LEU A 11 41.89 9.40 -14.44
N ASP A 12 42.92 9.46 -13.61
CA ASP A 12 44.10 10.25 -13.91
C ASP A 12 44.98 9.57 -14.98
N GLU A 13 45.98 10.30 -15.47
CA GLU A 13 46.85 9.83 -16.55
C GLU A 13 47.56 8.50 -16.21
N THR A 14 47.90 8.30 -14.93
CA THR A 14 48.56 7.07 -14.47
C THR A 14 47.59 5.89 -14.49
N GLU A 15 46.37 6.11 -14.02
CA GLU A 15 45.30 5.11 -14.04
C GLU A 15 44.85 4.77 -15.47
N VAL A 16 44.83 5.73 -16.39
CA VAL A 16 44.60 5.50 -17.84
C VAL A 16 45.69 4.61 -18.44
N GLY A 17 46.95 4.81 -18.05
CA GLY A 17 48.07 3.98 -18.51
C GLY A 17 47.92 2.53 -18.06
N GLN A 18 47.61 2.31 -16.78
CA GLN A 18 47.34 0.98 -16.23
C GLN A 18 46.13 0.31 -16.90
N TRP A 19 45.09 1.07 -17.21
CA TRP A 19 43.93 0.57 -17.93
C TRP A 19 44.29 0.07 -19.33
N LEU A 20 45.12 0.82 -20.07
CA LEU A 20 45.58 0.45 -21.41
C LEU A 20 46.46 -0.80 -21.41
N ASP A 21 47.32 -0.96 -20.41
CA ASP A 21 48.15 -2.15 -20.26
C ASP A 21 47.33 -3.41 -19.97
N LEU A 22 46.21 -3.28 -19.25
CA LEU A 22 45.23 -4.35 -19.04
C LEU A 22 44.39 -4.64 -20.29
N ALA A 23 44.02 -3.61 -21.05
CA ALA A 23 43.13 -3.71 -22.20
C ALA A 23 43.83 -4.25 -23.47
N LEU A 24 45.13 -4.01 -23.62
CA LEU A 24 45.91 -4.34 -24.81
C LEU A 24 46.92 -5.46 -24.52
N PRO A 25 46.77 -6.66 -25.11
CA PRO A 25 47.71 -7.76 -24.89
C PRO A 25 49.13 -7.36 -25.29
N GLY A 26 50.06 -7.36 -24.33
CA GLY A 26 51.46 -6.94 -24.54
C GLY A 26 51.76 -5.47 -24.19
N GLY A 27 50.78 -4.71 -23.71
CA GLY A 27 50.94 -3.31 -23.30
C GLY A 27 51.07 -2.34 -24.48
N LEU A 28 51.04 -1.04 -24.19
CA LEU A 28 51.13 0.01 -25.20
C LEU A 28 52.54 0.64 -25.19
N GLN A 29 53.28 0.57 -26.31
CA GLN A 29 54.62 1.16 -26.40
C GLN A 29 54.48 2.67 -26.63
N GLN A 30 54.56 3.53 -25.59
CA GLN A 30 54.34 4.98 -25.76
C GLN A 30 55.39 5.89 -25.11
N PRO A 31 55.67 7.06 -25.73
CA PRO A 31 56.09 8.28 -25.06
C PRO A 31 54.90 8.99 -24.35
N ALA A 32 55.20 9.77 -23.30
CA ALA A 32 54.22 10.39 -22.39
C ALA A 32 53.13 11.25 -23.08
N THR A 33 53.43 11.84 -24.24
CA THR A 33 52.54 12.77 -24.96
C THR A 33 51.23 12.16 -25.45
N THR A 34 51.19 10.85 -25.68
CA THR A 34 49.96 10.18 -26.16
C THR A 34 49.02 9.79 -25.03
N LEU A 35 49.58 9.44 -23.88
CA LEU A 35 48.82 9.15 -22.68
C LEU A 35 48.12 10.43 -22.20
N GLU A 36 48.83 11.56 -22.23
CA GLU A 36 48.29 12.89 -21.98
C GLU A 36 47.14 13.23 -22.94
N ARG A 37 47.30 12.99 -24.25
CA ARG A 37 46.24 13.24 -25.25
C ARG A 37 45.01 12.36 -25.08
N LEU A 38 45.18 11.06 -24.83
CA LEU A 38 44.05 10.15 -24.57
C LEU A 38 43.33 10.49 -23.27
N THR A 39 44.08 10.86 -22.23
CA THR A 39 43.52 11.29 -20.94
C THR A 39 42.76 12.61 -21.09
N ALA A 40 43.33 13.60 -21.79
CA ALA A 40 42.70 14.89 -22.05
C ALA A 40 41.41 14.73 -22.87
N ARG A 41 41.41 13.87 -23.89
CA ARG A 41 40.27 13.71 -24.80
C ARG A 41 39.19 12.80 -24.26
N SER A 42 39.55 11.81 -23.45
CA SER A 42 38.58 11.01 -22.70
C SER A 42 38.07 11.71 -21.44
N ALA A 43 38.74 12.79 -21.02
CA ALA A 43 38.59 13.44 -19.71
C ALA A 43 38.63 12.45 -18.54
N GLY A 44 39.43 11.37 -18.66
CA GLY A 44 39.51 10.30 -17.68
C GLY A 44 38.27 9.38 -17.61
N ASN A 45 37.38 9.42 -18.61
CA ASN A 45 36.21 8.54 -18.67
C ASN A 45 36.60 7.17 -19.24
N PRO A 46 36.55 6.07 -18.44
CA PRO A 46 37.00 4.74 -18.88
C PRO A 46 36.24 4.21 -20.11
N MET A 47 34.96 4.57 -20.26
CA MET A 47 34.13 4.10 -21.38
C MET A 47 34.49 4.80 -22.68
N LEU A 48 34.71 6.13 -22.64
CA LEU A 48 35.18 6.88 -23.81
C LEU A 48 36.59 6.43 -24.21
N LEU A 49 37.46 6.19 -23.22
CA LEU A 49 38.80 5.65 -23.43
C LEU A 49 38.77 4.31 -24.18
N GLY A 50 37.92 3.37 -23.75
CA GLY A 50 37.77 2.08 -24.44
C GLY A 50 37.25 2.20 -25.88
N GLN A 51 36.32 3.12 -26.15
CA GLN A 51 35.82 3.39 -27.50
C GLN A 51 36.90 4.01 -28.41
N LEU A 52 37.69 4.95 -27.89
CA LEU A 52 38.80 5.57 -28.62
C LEU A 52 39.83 4.52 -29.03
N VAL A 53 40.29 3.70 -28.08
CA VAL A 53 41.27 2.63 -28.33
C VAL A 53 40.78 1.67 -29.41
N LYS A 54 39.53 1.20 -29.31
CA LYS A 54 38.96 0.28 -30.29
C LYS A 54 38.82 0.91 -31.68
N THR A 55 38.38 2.16 -31.76
CA THR A 55 38.27 2.89 -33.04
C THR A 55 39.63 2.96 -33.72
N MET A 56 40.69 3.25 -32.95
CA MET A 56 42.05 3.27 -33.44
C MET A 56 42.56 1.89 -33.89
N VAL A 57 42.18 0.80 -33.21
CA VAL A 57 42.49 -0.58 -33.65
C VAL A 57 41.78 -0.92 -34.96
N LEU A 58 40.46 -0.68 -35.05
CA LEU A 58 39.65 -1.00 -36.23
C LEU A 58 40.08 -0.24 -37.47
N GLN A 59 40.48 1.03 -37.31
CA GLN A 59 40.99 1.86 -38.39
C GLN A 59 42.47 1.57 -38.73
N GLY A 60 43.10 0.62 -38.03
CA GLY A 60 44.49 0.23 -38.27
C GLY A 60 45.53 1.24 -37.79
N HIS A 61 45.15 2.18 -36.93
CA HIS A 61 46.04 3.18 -36.34
C HIS A 61 46.76 2.68 -35.09
N LEU A 62 46.17 1.70 -34.40
CA LEU A 62 46.79 0.94 -33.32
C LEU A 62 47.04 -0.49 -33.82
N VAL A 63 48.30 -0.84 -34.04
CA VAL A 63 48.69 -2.12 -34.66
C VAL A 63 49.53 -2.94 -33.68
N PRO A 64 49.26 -4.24 -33.50
CA PRO A 64 50.10 -5.09 -32.67
C PRO A 64 51.44 -5.33 -33.38
N SER A 65 52.56 -5.09 -32.68
CA SER A 65 53.85 -5.55 -33.16
C SER A 65 53.90 -7.08 -33.02
N ALA A 66 54.47 -7.81 -33.99
CA ALA A 66 54.47 -9.28 -33.99
C ALA A 66 55.10 -9.85 -32.69
N GLY A 67 54.24 -10.23 -31.72
CA GLY A 67 54.64 -10.70 -30.39
C GLY A 67 55.12 -9.63 -29.41
N GLY A 68 54.89 -8.34 -29.69
CA GLY A 68 55.36 -7.21 -28.88
C GLY A 68 54.26 -6.17 -28.57
N PRO A 69 54.59 -5.08 -27.85
CA PRO A 69 53.63 -4.06 -27.44
C PRO A 69 52.96 -3.37 -28.64
N TRP A 70 51.74 -2.91 -28.43
CA TRP A 70 50.96 -2.17 -29.43
C TRP A 70 51.65 -0.86 -29.78
N ARG A 71 51.67 -0.54 -31.09
CA ARG A 71 52.23 0.71 -31.60
C ARG A 71 51.15 1.57 -32.22
N LEU A 72 51.26 2.87 -31.97
CA LEU A 72 50.33 3.87 -32.49
C LEU A 72 51.03 4.75 -33.52
N ASP A 73 50.34 5.04 -34.62
CA ASP A 73 50.80 6.03 -35.60
C ASP A 73 50.45 7.46 -35.14
N GLU A 74 51.41 8.14 -34.51
CA GLU A 74 51.24 9.52 -34.00
C GLU A 74 51.00 10.57 -35.09
N ARG A 75 51.32 10.26 -36.36
CA ARG A 75 51.16 11.18 -37.49
C ARG A 75 49.84 10.99 -38.23
N SER A 76 48.97 10.11 -37.72
CA SER A 76 47.68 9.87 -38.34
C SER A 76 46.78 11.11 -38.23
N PRO A 77 46.20 11.62 -39.33
CA PRO A 77 45.18 12.66 -39.29
C PRO A 77 43.89 12.19 -38.58
N ALA A 78 43.77 10.89 -38.28
CA ALA A 78 42.62 10.32 -37.59
C ALA A 78 42.41 10.84 -36.17
N TRP A 79 43.45 11.42 -35.53
CA TRP A 79 43.30 12.07 -34.23
C TRP A 79 42.24 13.17 -34.25
N GLU A 80 42.19 14.00 -35.28
CA GLU A 80 41.18 15.06 -35.42
C GLU A 80 39.78 14.47 -35.66
N SER A 81 39.71 13.23 -36.13
CA SER A 81 38.48 12.49 -36.40
C SER A 81 38.03 11.60 -35.23
N LEU A 82 38.64 11.65 -34.05
CA LEU A 82 38.16 10.87 -32.90
C LEU A 82 37.03 11.61 -32.15
N PRO A 83 36.02 10.89 -31.63
CA PRO A 83 34.91 11.50 -30.89
C PRO A 83 35.39 12.14 -29.57
N GLU A 84 34.89 13.33 -29.27
CA GLU A 84 35.26 14.10 -28.07
C GLU A 84 34.31 13.87 -26.89
N SER A 85 33.20 13.15 -27.14
CA SER A 85 32.25 12.78 -26.11
C SER A 85 31.71 11.36 -26.32
N VAL A 86 31.24 10.76 -25.22
CA VAL A 86 30.50 9.49 -25.24
C VAL A 86 29.32 9.53 -26.21
N LEU A 87 28.59 10.66 -26.26
CA LEU A 87 27.41 10.81 -27.11
C LEU A 87 27.79 10.86 -28.59
N GLU A 88 28.90 11.54 -28.92
CA GLU A 88 29.43 11.58 -30.28
C GLU A 88 29.96 10.20 -30.71
N ALA A 89 30.68 9.50 -29.84
CA ALA A 89 31.12 8.12 -30.08
C ALA A 89 29.93 7.17 -30.31
N ALA A 90 28.88 7.30 -29.50
CA ALA A 90 27.63 6.54 -29.63
C ALA A 90 26.92 6.84 -30.96
N SER A 91 26.75 8.12 -31.29
CA SER A 91 26.07 8.56 -32.52
C SER A 91 26.81 8.04 -33.75
N ARG A 92 28.15 8.13 -33.77
CA ARG A 92 28.97 7.57 -34.85
C ARG A 92 28.91 6.05 -34.92
N GLY A 93 28.89 5.35 -33.78
CA GLY A 93 28.71 3.91 -33.71
C GLY A 93 27.35 3.46 -34.28
N VAL A 94 26.28 4.22 -34.00
CA VAL A 94 24.95 3.97 -34.57
C VAL A 94 24.89 4.33 -36.06
N GLN A 95 25.55 5.41 -36.50
CA GLN A 95 25.65 5.78 -37.92
C GLN A 95 26.52 4.84 -38.75
N ALA A 96 27.50 4.18 -38.13
CA ALA A 96 28.32 3.15 -38.77
C ALA A 96 27.53 1.85 -39.02
N LEU A 97 26.40 1.66 -38.34
CA LEU A 97 25.45 0.60 -38.66
C LEU A 97 24.62 1.02 -39.88
N GLY A 98 24.24 0.06 -40.73
CA GLY A 98 23.35 0.36 -41.85
C GLY A 98 22.02 0.96 -41.38
N SER A 99 21.31 1.69 -42.25
CA SER A 99 20.03 2.34 -41.92
C SER A 99 19.01 1.38 -41.29
N ALA A 100 18.98 0.14 -41.78
CA ALA A 100 18.17 -0.94 -41.25
C ALA A 100 18.53 -1.34 -39.81
N ASP A 101 19.80 -1.34 -39.43
CA ASP A 101 20.26 -1.75 -38.09
C ASP A 101 20.14 -0.60 -37.08
N ALA A 102 20.36 0.64 -37.54
CA ALA A 102 20.11 1.85 -36.75
C ALA A 102 18.62 1.99 -36.38
N GLU A 103 17.71 1.70 -37.33
CA GLU A 103 16.26 1.68 -37.06
C GLU A 103 15.91 0.60 -36.02
N LEU A 104 16.49 -0.60 -36.14
CA LEU A 104 16.29 -1.69 -35.18
C LEU A 104 16.76 -1.31 -33.76
N LEU A 105 17.87 -0.58 -33.63
CA LEU A 105 18.31 -0.03 -32.35
C LEU A 105 17.38 1.07 -31.83
N ALA A 106 16.74 1.85 -32.70
CA ALA A 106 15.76 2.84 -32.29
C ALA A 106 14.49 2.20 -31.68
N TYR A 107 14.07 1.02 -32.18
CA TYR A 107 13.03 0.19 -31.53
C TYR A 107 13.51 -0.35 -30.19
N ALA A 108 14.71 -0.91 -30.14
CA ALA A 108 15.30 -1.45 -28.91
C ALA A 108 15.42 -0.38 -27.80
N ALA A 109 15.87 0.83 -28.15
CA ALA A 109 16.01 1.95 -27.23
C ALA A 109 14.67 2.38 -26.61
N ARG A 110 13.57 2.20 -27.34
CA ARG A 110 12.20 2.55 -26.90
C ARG A 110 11.56 1.47 -26.03
N LEU A 111 11.96 0.21 -26.14
CA LEU A 111 11.47 -0.87 -25.27
C LEU A 111 11.99 -0.69 -23.83
N GLY A 112 13.26 -0.35 -23.66
CA GLY A 112 13.84 -0.06 -22.34
C GLY A 112 15.33 -0.38 -22.27
N THR A 113 15.86 -0.42 -21.05
CA THR A 113 17.28 -0.73 -20.80
C THR A 113 17.63 -2.20 -21.07
N ARG A 114 16.61 -3.07 -21.07
CA ARG A 114 16.70 -4.51 -21.39
C ARG A 114 15.58 -4.88 -22.36
N PHE A 115 15.86 -5.75 -23.33
CA PHE A 115 14.87 -6.18 -24.33
C PHE A 115 15.19 -7.57 -24.88
N ASN A 116 14.16 -8.24 -25.41
CA ASN A 116 14.22 -9.58 -25.99
C ASN A 116 14.40 -9.48 -27.53
N ALA A 117 15.34 -10.26 -28.08
CA ALA A 117 15.59 -10.31 -29.52
C ALA A 117 14.39 -10.81 -30.35
N GLN A 118 13.64 -11.79 -29.84
CA GLN A 118 12.45 -12.33 -30.48
C GLN A 118 11.30 -11.32 -30.51
N LEU A 119 11.11 -10.54 -29.44
CA LEU A 119 10.16 -9.43 -29.42
C LEU A 119 10.55 -8.35 -30.43
N LEU A 120 11.84 -7.99 -30.50
CA LEU A 120 12.35 -7.01 -31.45
C LEU A 120 12.20 -7.47 -32.92
N ALA A 121 12.40 -8.76 -33.18
CA ALA A 121 12.18 -9.36 -34.50
C ALA A 121 10.69 -9.25 -34.90
N SER A 122 9.77 -9.56 -33.97
CA SER A 122 8.33 -9.44 -34.21
C SER A 122 7.88 -8.00 -34.49
N LEU A 123 8.46 -7.02 -33.77
CA LEU A 123 8.15 -5.60 -33.90
C LEU A 123 8.58 -5.03 -35.25
N THR A 124 9.77 -5.44 -35.71
CA THR A 124 10.35 -5.00 -36.98
C THR A 124 9.91 -5.84 -38.18
N GLY A 125 9.16 -6.93 -37.96
CA GLY A 125 8.76 -7.89 -39.00
C GLY A 125 9.94 -8.62 -39.64
N ARG A 126 11.11 -8.65 -38.97
CA ARG A 126 12.33 -9.30 -39.44
C ARG A 126 12.40 -10.75 -38.97
N ASP A 127 13.16 -11.56 -39.68
CA ASP A 127 13.46 -12.90 -39.21
C ASP A 127 14.32 -12.84 -37.92
N PRO A 128 14.10 -13.75 -36.95
CA PRO A 128 14.86 -13.76 -35.70
C PRO A 128 16.37 -13.89 -35.91
N VAL A 129 16.81 -14.56 -36.98
CA VAL A 129 18.23 -14.80 -37.27
C VAL A 129 18.93 -13.54 -37.76
N SER A 130 18.30 -12.74 -38.63
CA SER A 130 18.84 -11.45 -39.05
C SER A 130 18.82 -10.43 -37.93
N THR A 131 17.77 -10.44 -37.10
CA THR A 131 17.69 -9.60 -35.90
C THR A 131 18.86 -9.87 -34.95
N GLU A 132 19.13 -11.15 -34.66
CA GLU A 132 20.28 -11.55 -33.83
C GLU A 132 21.63 -11.15 -34.47
N ARG A 133 21.74 -11.21 -35.81
CA ARG A 133 22.92 -10.73 -36.54
C ARG A 133 23.13 -9.22 -36.37
N SER A 134 22.06 -8.42 -36.49
CA SER A 134 22.09 -6.98 -36.29
C SER A 134 22.44 -6.61 -34.84
N LEU A 135 21.91 -7.34 -33.85
CA LEU A 135 22.26 -7.14 -32.44
C LEU A 135 23.73 -7.48 -32.14
N ARG A 136 24.28 -8.52 -32.77
CA ARG A 136 25.71 -8.84 -32.69
C ARG A 136 26.59 -7.82 -33.40
N ALA A 137 26.13 -7.21 -34.50
CA ALA A 137 26.83 -6.09 -35.13
C ALA A 137 26.85 -4.86 -34.20
N ALA A 138 25.76 -4.56 -33.52
CA ALA A 138 25.69 -3.50 -32.50
C ALA A 138 26.56 -3.82 -31.26
N GLN A 139 26.64 -5.09 -30.85
CA GLN A 139 27.58 -5.56 -29.83
C GLN A 139 29.04 -5.38 -30.29
N ALA A 140 29.34 -5.65 -31.56
CA ALA A 140 30.67 -5.39 -32.13
C ALA A 140 31.02 -3.89 -32.14
N GLN A 141 30.05 -2.99 -32.01
CA GLN A 141 30.27 -1.55 -31.78
C GLN A 141 30.17 -1.15 -30.29
N TRP A 142 30.07 -2.12 -29.36
CA TRP A 142 29.86 -1.93 -27.91
C TRP A 142 28.62 -1.09 -27.54
N LEU A 143 27.61 -1.08 -28.42
CA LEU A 143 26.33 -0.42 -28.12
C LEU A 143 25.46 -1.27 -27.19
N LEU A 144 25.57 -2.60 -27.34
CA LEU A 144 24.78 -3.59 -26.62
C LEU A 144 25.67 -4.64 -25.94
N GLU A 145 25.16 -5.20 -24.85
CA GLU A 145 25.71 -6.36 -24.15
C GLU A 145 24.66 -7.48 -24.04
N PRO A 146 25.04 -8.74 -24.28
CA PRO A 146 24.18 -9.87 -24.02
C PRO A 146 24.06 -10.11 -22.51
N VAL A 147 22.85 -10.43 -22.05
CA VAL A 147 22.56 -10.81 -20.67
C VAL A 147 22.22 -12.30 -20.65
N SER A 148 23.07 -13.10 -20.00
CA SER A 148 22.82 -14.54 -19.83
C SER A 148 22.11 -14.81 -18.51
N GLU A 149 20.89 -15.32 -18.57
CA GLU A 149 20.21 -15.99 -17.46
C GLU A 149 20.12 -17.48 -17.78
N GLY A 150 20.59 -18.35 -16.88
CA GLY A 150 20.41 -19.80 -17.00
C GLY A 150 21.09 -20.49 -18.20
N GLY A 151 22.13 -19.89 -18.80
CA GLY A 151 22.95 -20.54 -19.83
C GLY A 151 22.55 -20.28 -21.29
N SER A 152 21.51 -19.48 -21.55
CA SER A 152 21.19 -18.97 -22.90
C SER A 152 21.09 -17.44 -22.91
N SER A 153 21.81 -16.78 -23.83
CA SER A 153 21.76 -15.32 -24.01
C SER A 153 20.50 -14.90 -24.78
N GLN A 154 19.34 -14.87 -24.12
CA GLN A 154 18.06 -14.48 -24.72
C GLN A 154 17.74 -12.98 -24.63
N PHE A 155 18.46 -12.25 -23.78
CA PHE A 155 18.22 -10.83 -23.53
C PHE A 155 19.42 -9.96 -23.89
N TRP A 156 19.12 -8.74 -24.31
CA TRP A 156 20.08 -7.72 -24.67
C TRP A 156 19.86 -6.46 -23.82
N ARG A 157 20.95 -5.75 -23.55
CA ARG A 157 20.99 -4.53 -22.74
C ARG A 157 21.84 -3.49 -23.44
N PHE A 158 21.48 -2.21 -23.36
CA PHE A 158 22.43 -1.15 -23.73
C PHE A 158 23.57 -1.11 -22.73
N ALA A 159 24.81 -1.05 -23.20
CA ALA A 159 25.98 -1.03 -22.32
C ALA A 159 25.96 0.16 -21.34
N HIS A 160 25.25 1.24 -21.71
CA HIS A 160 25.07 2.44 -20.90
C HIS A 160 23.84 3.26 -21.33
N ASP A 161 23.19 3.97 -20.39
CA ASP A 161 21.97 4.77 -20.65
C ASP A 161 22.15 5.85 -21.72
N ARG A 162 23.32 6.51 -21.74
CA ARG A 162 23.68 7.48 -22.80
C ARG A 162 23.70 6.88 -24.22
N LEU A 163 24.02 5.59 -24.37
CA LEU A 163 23.98 4.90 -25.67
C LEU A 163 22.53 4.65 -26.11
N GLN A 164 21.67 4.28 -25.16
CA GLN A 164 20.23 4.15 -25.39
C GLN A 164 19.63 5.49 -25.83
N GLN A 165 19.98 6.59 -25.16
CA GLN A 165 19.53 7.93 -25.53
C GLN A 165 19.98 8.32 -26.94
N ALA A 166 21.24 8.05 -27.30
CA ALA A 166 21.75 8.32 -28.65
C ALA A 166 20.97 7.55 -29.73
N ALA A 167 20.65 6.28 -29.48
CA ALA A 167 19.82 5.47 -30.38
C ALA A 167 18.34 5.93 -30.41
N TYR A 168 17.83 6.44 -29.29
CA TYR A 168 16.48 6.99 -29.20
C TYR A 168 16.32 8.25 -30.08
N GLU A 169 17.30 9.16 -30.00
CA GLU A 169 17.30 10.48 -30.66
C GLU A 169 17.54 10.42 -32.19
N GLN A 170 18.03 9.30 -32.74
CA GLN A 170 18.22 9.13 -34.20
C GLN A 170 16.94 9.28 -35.02
N VAL A 171 15.77 9.07 -34.40
CA VAL A 171 14.48 9.17 -35.08
C VAL A 171 13.69 10.33 -34.48
N PRO A 172 13.84 11.57 -35.00
CA PRO A 172 13.14 12.74 -34.49
C PRO A 172 11.72 12.88 -35.07
N GLY A 173 10.88 13.63 -34.34
CA GLY A 173 9.58 14.11 -34.81
C GLY A 173 8.54 13.01 -35.05
N ASP A 174 7.77 13.16 -36.14
CA ASP A 174 6.61 12.34 -36.49
C ASP A 174 6.95 10.85 -36.74
N ALA A 175 8.19 10.56 -37.16
CA ALA A 175 8.69 9.19 -37.28
C ALA A 175 8.80 8.49 -35.91
N SER A 176 9.11 9.23 -34.83
CA SER A 176 9.15 8.68 -33.47
C SER A 176 7.75 8.29 -32.97
N LEU A 177 6.74 9.11 -33.30
CA LEU A 177 5.35 8.81 -32.95
C LEU A 177 4.85 7.55 -33.66
N ARG A 178 5.19 7.38 -34.94
CA ARG A 178 4.89 6.15 -35.70
C ARG A 178 5.56 4.91 -35.09
N LEU A 179 6.79 5.04 -34.60
CA LEU A 179 7.47 3.94 -33.88
C LEU A 179 6.73 3.57 -32.59
N HIS A 180 6.33 4.55 -31.78
CA HIS A 180 5.54 4.30 -30.58
C HIS A 180 4.18 3.67 -30.89
N LEU A 181 3.51 4.12 -31.95
CA LEU A 181 2.25 3.52 -32.41
C LEU A 181 2.45 2.04 -32.76
N ARG A 182 3.51 1.72 -33.52
CA ARG A 182 3.83 0.36 -33.94
C ARG A 182 4.12 -0.53 -32.73
N ILE A 183 4.99 -0.07 -31.82
CA ILE A 183 5.33 -0.81 -30.60
C ILE A 183 4.07 -1.04 -29.75
N GLY A 184 3.27 0.01 -29.53
CA GLY A 184 2.04 -0.09 -28.74
C GLY A 184 1.03 -1.10 -29.30
N ARG A 185 0.78 -1.06 -30.62
CA ARG A 185 -0.14 -2.02 -31.28
C ARG A 185 0.39 -3.46 -31.19
N THR A 186 1.68 -3.68 -31.46
CA THR A 186 2.26 -5.03 -31.37
C THR A 186 2.23 -5.59 -29.94
N LEU A 187 2.54 -4.77 -28.93
CA LEU A 187 2.44 -5.19 -27.53
C LEU A 187 1.00 -5.51 -27.13
N ARG A 188 0.02 -4.71 -27.59
CA ARG A 188 -1.41 -4.95 -27.38
C ARG A 188 -1.87 -6.28 -27.96
N ASP A 189 -1.39 -6.61 -29.16
CA ASP A 189 -1.80 -7.80 -29.90
C ASP A 189 -1.00 -9.06 -29.48
N SER A 190 0.03 -8.90 -28.64
CA SER A 190 0.81 -10.02 -28.10
C SER A 190 0.01 -10.81 -27.04
N ALA A 191 0.12 -12.14 -27.08
CA ALA A 191 -0.60 -13.03 -26.16
C ALA A 191 0.01 -13.10 -24.74
N GLU A 192 1.06 -12.34 -24.45
CA GLU A 192 1.75 -12.37 -23.15
C GLU A 192 1.07 -11.42 -22.13
N PRO A 193 0.47 -11.94 -21.04
CA PRO A 193 -0.05 -11.11 -19.97
C PRO A 193 1.10 -10.43 -19.22
N GLY A 194 1.13 -9.09 -19.19
CA GLY A 194 2.11 -8.34 -18.40
C GLY A 194 2.51 -6.95 -18.94
N HIS A 195 2.31 -6.69 -20.24
CA HIS A 195 2.79 -5.46 -20.88
C HIS A 195 1.86 -4.24 -20.79
N LEU A 196 0.77 -4.30 -20.00
CA LEU A 196 -0.26 -3.25 -19.96
C LEU A 196 0.31 -1.83 -19.76
N PHE A 197 1.26 -1.66 -18.83
CA PHE A 197 1.89 -0.36 -18.56
C PHE A 197 2.74 0.15 -19.73
N GLU A 198 3.50 -0.74 -20.37
CA GLU A 198 4.35 -0.40 -21.51
C GLU A 198 3.51 -0.08 -22.75
N THR A 199 2.44 -0.84 -22.97
CA THR A 199 1.46 -0.58 -24.03
C THR A 199 0.81 0.78 -23.84
N CYS A 200 0.31 1.09 -22.64
CA CYS A 200 -0.27 2.41 -22.34
C CYS A 200 0.74 3.53 -22.58
N ARG A 201 1.99 3.38 -22.09
CA ARG A 201 3.06 4.37 -22.29
C ARG A 201 3.27 4.69 -23.78
N HIS A 202 3.38 3.67 -24.62
CA HIS A 202 3.63 3.86 -26.05
C HIS A 202 2.43 4.42 -26.81
N LEU A 203 1.22 3.91 -26.54
CA LEU A 203 0.01 4.39 -27.20
C LEU A 203 -0.35 5.82 -26.77
N ASN A 204 -0.13 6.20 -25.50
CA ASN A 204 -0.34 7.58 -25.02
C ASN A 204 0.58 8.59 -25.71
N LEU A 205 1.82 8.21 -26.00
CA LEU A 205 2.73 9.06 -26.79
C LEU A 205 2.26 9.19 -28.24
N ALA A 206 1.59 8.19 -28.79
CA ALA A 206 1.15 8.13 -30.18
C ALA A 206 -0.30 8.59 -30.43
N VAL A 207 -0.97 9.20 -29.44
CA VAL A 207 -2.36 9.67 -29.55
C VAL A 207 -2.65 10.48 -30.83
N PRO A 208 -1.79 11.42 -31.27
CA PRO A 208 -2.04 12.19 -32.49
C PRO A 208 -2.15 11.36 -33.79
N LEU A 209 -1.71 10.09 -33.78
CA LEU A 209 -1.72 9.18 -34.93
C LEU A 209 -2.71 8.01 -34.77
N LEU A 210 -3.47 7.96 -33.68
CA LEU A 210 -4.47 6.90 -33.46
C LEU A 210 -5.75 7.19 -34.23
N GLU A 211 -6.39 6.13 -34.72
CA GLU A 211 -7.72 6.24 -35.32
C GLU A 211 -8.76 6.49 -34.20
N PRO A 212 -9.82 7.28 -34.44
CA PRO A 212 -10.85 7.57 -33.43
C PRO A 212 -11.49 6.31 -32.80
N GLU A 213 -11.56 5.22 -33.55
CA GLU A 213 -12.09 3.92 -33.10
C GLU A 213 -11.19 3.23 -32.06
N GLU A 214 -9.89 3.56 -32.02
CA GLU A 214 -8.93 2.97 -31.08
C GLU A 214 -8.87 3.72 -29.74
N LEU A 215 -9.34 4.98 -29.69
CA LEU A 215 -9.26 5.82 -28.48
C LEU A 215 -10.02 5.24 -27.28
N PRO A 216 -11.25 4.68 -27.42
CA PRO A 216 -11.95 4.06 -26.29
C PRO A 216 -11.20 2.85 -25.72
N GLY A 217 -10.49 2.10 -26.57
CA GLY A 217 -9.66 0.98 -26.14
C GLY A 217 -8.48 1.44 -25.29
N LEU A 218 -7.74 2.46 -25.76
CA LEU A 218 -6.63 3.05 -25.01
C LEU A 218 -7.10 3.66 -23.68
N LEU A 219 -8.24 4.35 -23.68
CA LEU A 219 -8.81 4.94 -22.48
C LEU A 219 -9.09 3.86 -21.41
N ARG A 220 -9.71 2.73 -21.78
CA ARG A 220 -9.95 1.60 -20.84
C ARG A 220 -8.65 0.98 -20.34
N MET A 221 -7.65 0.85 -21.21
CA MET A 221 -6.34 0.34 -20.82
C MET A 221 -5.66 1.26 -19.80
N ASN A 222 -5.69 2.59 -20.01
CA ASN A 222 -5.19 3.56 -19.04
C ASN A 222 -5.93 3.48 -17.70
N HIS A 223 -7.26 3.32 -17.76
CA HIS A 223 -8.08 3.18 -16.56
C HIS A 223 -7.69 1.93 -15.74
N GLU A 224 -7.56 0.78 -16.40
CA GLU A 224 -7.16 -0.47 -15.75
C GLU A 224 -5.70 -0.45 -15.27
N ALA A 225 -4.77 0.06 -16.08
CA ALA A 225 -3.37 0.23 -15.70
C ALA A 225 -3.25 1.14 -14.47
N GLY A 226 -4.04 2.20 -14.41
CA GLY A 226 -4.10 3.09 -13.25
C GLY A 226 -4.64 2.39 -12.00
N ARG A 227 -5.69 1.58 -12.12
CA ARG A 227 -6.19 0.77 -11.00
C ARG A 227 -5.14 -0.21 -10.47
N GLN A 228 -4.36 -0.83 -11.36
CA GLN A 228 -3.24 -1.69 -10.95
C GLN A 228 -2.11 -0.90 -10.28
N ALA A 229 -1.77 0.29 -10.79
CA ALA A 229 -0.79 1.17 -10.17
C ALA A 229 -1.23 1.60 -8.76
N ARG A 230 -2.52 1.95 -8.61
CA ARG A 230 -3.13 2.28 -7.33
C ARG A 230 -3.02 1.13 -6.34
N ALA A 231 -3.34 -0.10 -6.75
CA ALA A 231 -3.24 -1.29 -5.89
C ALA A 231 -1.80 -1.59 -5.42
N ARG A 232 -0.79 -1.18 -6.21
CA ARG A 232 0.64 -1.32 -5.89
C ARG A 232 1.26 -0.09 -5.22
N ALA A 233 0.45 0.86 -4.74
CA ALA A 233 0.88 2.14 -4.14
C ALA A 233 1.76 3.04 -5.06
N GLY A 234 1.66 2.88 -6.38
CA GLY A 234 2.32 3.71 -7.38
C GLY A 234 1.53 4.98 -7.71
N PHE A 235 1.39 5.91 -6.76
CA PHE A 235 0.48 7.07 -6.89
C PHE A 235 0.84 8.05 -8.01
N THR A 236 2.13 8.24 -8.29
CA THR A 236 2.60 9.10 -9.39
C THR A 236 2.21 8.53 -10.75
N THR A 237 2.43 7.23 -10.95
CA THR A 237 2.02 6.49 -12.15
C THR A 237 0.51 6.46 -12.28
N TYR A 238 -0.21 6.25 -11.17
CA TYR A 238 -1.68 6.27 -11.15
C TYR A 238 -2.22 7.62 -11.63
N ALA A 239 -1.72 8.73 -11.09
CA ALA A 239 -2.13 10.07 -11.51
C ALA A 239 -1.79 10.36 -12.97
N ALA A 240 -0.61 9.93 -13.46
CA ALA A 240 -0.23 10.10 -14.86
C ALA A 240 -1.18 9.36 -15.82
N LEU A 241 -1.49 8.09 -15.54
CA LEU A 241 -2.40 7.28 -16.37
C LEU A 241 -3.84 7.82 -16.34
N MET A 242 -4.33 8.28 -15.18
CA MET A 242 -5.66 8.88 -15.09
C MET A 242 -5.76 10.20 -15.84
N ARG A 243 -4.71 11.03 -15.87
CA ARG A 243 -4.69 12.26 -16.70
C ARG A 243 -4.86 11.92 -18.17
N CYS A 244 -4.07 10.97 -18.69
CA CYS A 244 -4.20 10.52 -20.07
C CYS A 244 -5.62 9.99 -20.36
N ALA A 245 -6.21 9.22 -19.44
CA ALA A 245 -7.59 8.73 -19.60
C ALA A 245 -8.64 9.86 -19.64
N VAL A 246 -8.48 10.91 -18.82
CA VAL A 246 -9.39 12.07 -18.79
C VAL A 246 -9.21 12.96 -20.03
N GLU A 247 -7.99 13.13 -20.51
CA GLU A 247 -7.70 13.90 -21.74
C GLU A 247 -8.34 13.26 -22.98
N LEU A 248 -8.43 11.92 -23.03
CA LEU A 248 -9.08 11.17 -24.11
C LEU A 248 -10.61 11.14 -24.01
N LEU A 249 -11.18 11.53 -22.87
CA LEU A 249 -12.61 11.39 -22.57
C LEU A 249 -13.55 12.17 -23.52
N PRO A 250 -13.24 13.41 -23.95
CA PRO A 250 -14.10 14.18 -24.86
C PRO A 250 -14.29 13.51 -26.23
N ASP A 251 -13.29 12.76 -26.69
CA ASP A 251 -13.27 12.12 -28.02
C ASP A 251 -13.82 10.69 -27.99
N CYS A 252 -14.22 10.18 -26.82
CA CYS A 252 -14.69 8.81 -26.63
C CYS A 252 -16.17 8.77 -26.22
N THR A 253 -16.90 7.77 -26.73
CA THR A 253 -18.25 7.44 -26.23
C THR A 253 -18.17 6.26 -25.26
N LEU A 254 -18.50 6.52 -24.00
CA LEU A 254 -18.56 5.52 -22.93
C LEU A 254 -19.96 5.47 -22.35
N ASP A 255 -20.32 4.34 -21.75
CA ASP A 255 -21.56 4.26 -20.98
C ASP A 255 -21.49 5.19 -19.74
N ALA A 256 -22.65 5.59 -19.23
CA ALA A 256 -22.74 6.53 -18.11
C ALA A 256 -22.08 6.00 -16.82
N SER A 257 -22.08 4.69 -16.60
CA SER A 257 -21.50 4.04 -15.42
C SER A 257 -19.97 3.92 -15.51
N GLU A 258 -19.44 3.55 -16.68
CA GLU A 258 -18.02 3.46 -17.02
C GLU A 258 -17.38 4.85 -16.94
N ARG A 259 -18.03 5.85 -17.56
CA ARG A 259 -17.60 7.26 -17.49
C ARG A 259 -17.52 7.76 -16.05
N ARG A 260 -18.55 7.48 -15.24
CA ARG A 260 -18.57 7.88 -13.82
C ARG A 260 -17.46 7.19 -13.02
N ALA A 261 -17.24 5.89 -13.24
CA ALA A 261 -16.20 5.14 -12.54
C ALA A 261 -14.80 5.69 -12.85
N LEU A 262 -14.51 5.98 -14.12
CA LEU A 262 -13.26 6.60 -14.55
C LEU A 262 -13.07 7.98 -13.93
N LEU A 263 -14.09 8.84 -13.97
CA LEU A 263 -14.01 10.19 -13.40
C LEU A 263 -13.79 10.16 -11.89
N HIS A 264 -14.41 9.22 -11.16
CA HIS A 264 -14.14 9.03 -9.73
C HIS A 264 -12.70 8.56 -9.48
N ASP A 265 -12.19 7.58 -10.24
CA ASP A 265 -10.81 7.10 -10.11
C ASP A 265 -9.81 8.21 -10.48
N ALA A 266 -10.10 9.03 -11.49
CA ALA A 266 -9.27 10.15 -11.89
C ALA A 266 -9.27 11.27 -10.86
N ALA A 267 -10.44 11.66 -10.35
CA ALA A 267 -10.57 12.63 -9.27
C ALA A 267 -9.73 12.23 -8.05
N GLU A 268 -9.75 10.95 -7.70
CA GLU A 268 -8.98 10.40 -6.60
C GLU A 268 -7.46 10.43 -6.87
N ALA A 269 -7.03 10.02 -8.06
CA ALA A 269 -5.62 10.05 -8.44
C ALA A 269 -5.04 11.47 -8.44
N LEU A 270 -5.81 12.44 -8.96
CA LEU A 270 -5.45 13.85 -9.02
C LEU A 270 -5.42 14.48 -7.62
N LEU A 271 -6.36 14.10 -6.75
CA LEU A 271 -6.36 14.49 -5.33
C LEU A 271 -5.08 14.03 -4.63
N LEU A 272 -4.68 12.76 -4.81
CA LEU A 272 -3.44 12.21 -4.24
C LEU A 272 -2.18 12.90 -4.81
N ALA A 273 -2.22 13.31 -6.08
CA ALA A 273 -1.17 14.11 -6.70
C ALA A 273 -1.22 15.62 -6.34
N ARG A 274 -2.17 16.04 -5.48
CA ARG A 274 -2.44 17.43 -5.06
C ARG A 274 -2.77 18.39 -6.21
N ASP A 275 -3.34 17.86 -7.29
CA ASP A 275 -3.92 18.66 -8.37
C ASP A 275 -5.41 18.89 -8.10
N PHE A 276 -5.70 19.87 -7.24
CA PHE A 276 -7.04 20.10 -6.72
C PHE A 276 -8.02 20.58 -7.79
N ASP A 277 -7.57 21.38 -8.76
CA ASP A 277 -8.42 21.96 -9.81
C ASP A 277 -8.86 20.88 -10.80
N ALA A 278 -7.92 20.04 -11.26
CA ALA A 278 -8.24 18.93 -12.15
C ALA A 278 -9.11 17.88 -11.44
N SER A 279 -8.85 17.62 -10.15
CA SER A 279 -9.67 16.72 -9.33
C SER A 279 -11.11 17.24 -9.19
N ALA A 280 -11.30 18.54 -8.91
CA ALA A 280 -12.62 19.17 -8.79
C ALA A 280 -13.40 19.07 -10.10
N THR A 281 -12.75 19.35 -11.23
CA THR A 281 -13.35 19.23 -12.57
C THR A 281 -13.86 17.81 -12.83
N CYS A 282 -13.08 16.79 -12.48
CA CYS A 282 -13.50 15.39 -12.63
C CYS A 282 -14.71 15.06 -11.73
N LEU A 283 -14.73 15.57 -10.49
CA LEU A 283 -15.87 15.38 -9.58
C LEU A 283 -17.15 16.04 -10.10
N GLU A 284 -17.07 17.28 -10.58
CA GLU A 284 -18.21 18.00 -11.14
C GLU A 284 -18.78 17.30 -12.38
N GLN A 285 -17.89 16.80 -13.25
CA GLN A 285 -18.32 15.99 -14.40
C GLN A 285 -18.98 14.67 -13.98
N ALA A 286 -18.48 14.00 -12.94
CA ALA A 286 -19.07 12.76 -12.45
C ALA A 286 -20.44 12.98 -11.79
N GLU A 287 -20.59 14.08 -11.04
CA GLU A 287 -21.83 14.51 -10.38
C GLU A 287 -22.91 14.93 -11.41
N GLY A 288 -22.51 15.45 -12.57
CA GLY A 288 -23.42 15.79 -13.67
C GLY A 288 -24.08 14.58 -14.35
N ILE A 289 -23.55 13.37 -14.16
CA ILE A 289 -24.12 12.14 -14.75
C ILE A 289 -25.28 11.66 -13.88
N VAL A 290 -26.51 11.80 -14.38
CA VAL A 290 -27.73 11.33 -13.70
C VAL A 290 -27.63 9.84 -13.35
N GLY A 291 -27.89 9.48 -12.10
CA GLY A 291 -27.84 8.09 -11.64
C GLY A 291 -28.49 7.91 -10.27
N ASP A 292 -28.66 6.65 -9.87
CA ASP A 292 -29.14 6.24 -8.55
C ASP A 292 -28.36 6.95 -7.42
N PRO A 293 -29.03 7.47 -6.36
CA PRO A 293 -28.38 7.94 -5.14
C PRO A 293 -27.21 7.06 -4.66
N LEU A 294 -27.30 5.73 -4.78
CA LEU A 294 -26.22 4.81 -4.41
C LEU A 294 -24.95 4.96 -5.27
N ALA A 295 -25.10 5.31 -6.54
CA ALA A 295 -23.98 5.55 -7.46
C ALA A 295 -23.25 6.89 -7.16
N THR A 296 -23.91 7.80 -6.45
CA THR A 296 -23.35 9.12 -6.07
C THR A 296 -22.56 9.10 -4.75
N ALA A 297 -22.69 8.03 -3.95
CA ALA A 297 -22.03 7.92 -2.65
C ALA A 297 -20.49 8.00 -2.72
N ARG A 298 -19.90 7.40 -3.75
CA ARG A 298 -18.44 7.50 -4.01
C ARG A 298 -18.02 8.94 -4.34
N GLY A 299 -18.77 9.64 -5.18
CA GLY A 299 -18.49 11.03 -5.52
C GLY A 299 -18.58 11.95 -4.29
N ALA A 300 -19.58 11.74 -3.45
CA ALA A 300 -19.71 12.46 -2.19
C ALA A 300 -18.54 12.19 -1.21
N GLU A 301 -18.08 10.95 -1.07
CA GLU A 301 -16.86 10.65 -0.29
C GLU A 301 -15.65 11.40 -0.84
N LEU A 302 -15.40 11.32 -2.15
CA LEU A 302 -14.25 12.00 -2.76
C LEU A 302 -14.36 13.52 -2.63
N ARG A 303 -15.57 14.09 -2.70
CA ARG A 303 -15.83 15.50 -2.43
C ARG A 303 -15.48 15.88 -0.99
N ILE A 304 -15.87 15.06 -0.02
CA ILE A 304 -15.52 15.26 1.40
C ILE A 304 -13.99 15.23 1.55
N GLN A 305 -13.31 14.24 0.98
CA GLN A 305 -11.84 14.14 1.02
C GLN A 305 -11.15 15.32 0.33
N TRP A 306 -11.67 15.79 -0.80
CA TRP A 306 -11.17 16.98 -1.49
C TRP A 306 -11.30 18.25 -0.63
N LEU A 307 -12.44 18.43 0.05
CA LEU A 307 -12.65 19.55 0.97
C LEU A 307 -11.72 19.48 2.18
N ILE A 308 -11.50 18.28 2.74
CA ILE A 308 -10.55 18.05 3.84
C ILE A 308 -9.13 18.40 3.39
N ALA A 309 -8.71 17.95 2.20
CA ALA A 309 -7.36 18.20 1.70
C ALA A 309 -7.07 19.69 1.42
N GLN A 310 -8.12 20.52 1.29
CA GLN A 310 -8.04 21.98 1.22
C GLN A 310 -8.33 22.69 2.55
N GLU A 311 -8.37 21.94 3.66
CA GLU A 311 -8.63 22.49 5.01
C GLU A 311 -10.01 23.15 5.16
N ARG A 312 -10.96 22.84 4.27
CA ARG A 312 -12.36 23.31 4.29
C ARG A 312 -13.26 22.30 5.02
N THR A 313 -12.87 21.95 6.25
CA THR A 313 -13.46 20.86 7.04
C THR A 313 -14.92 21.11 7.45
N GLU A 314 -15.34 22.36 7.62
CA GLU A 314 -16.75 22.70 7.89
C GLU A 314 -17.65 22.40 6.69
N GLU A 315 -17.20 22.77 5.49
CA GLU A 315 -17.92 22.44 4.25
C GLU A 315 -17.92 20.94 4.00
N ALA A 316 -16.82 20.24 4.33
CA ALA A 316 -16.74 18.79 4.27
C ALA A 316 -17.78 18.13 5.20
N PHE A 317 -17.94 18.67 6.41
CA PHE A 317 -18.96 18.21 7.37
C PHE A 317 -20.39 18.39 6.82
N GLN A 318 -20.70 19.55 6.23
CA GLN A 318 -22.02 19.79 5.61
C GLN A 318 -22.26 18.87 4.41
N ALA A 319 -21.25 18.67 3.56
CA ALA A 319 -21.32 17.76 2.42
C ALA A 319 -21.63 16.31 2.88
N GLY A 320 -21.01 15.86 3.97
CA GLY A 320 -21.30 14.56 4.59
C GLY A 320 -22.74 14.41 5.07
N LEU A 321 -23.31 15.43 5.73
CA LEU A 321 -24.71 15.43 6.16
C LEU A 321 -25.68 15.34 4.98
N VAL A 322 -25.43 16.11 3.92
CA VAL A 322 -26.24 16.08 2.69
C VAL A 322 -26.16 14.71 2.02
N ALA A 323 -24.98 14.12 1.95
CA ALA A 323 -24.78 12.79 1.36
C ALA A 323 -25.49 11.69 2.16
N LEU A 324 -25.42 11.72 3.50
CA LEU A 324 -26.14 10.79 4.36
C LEU A 324 -27.67 10.94 4.23
N ALA A 325 -28.18 12.17 4.11
CA ALA A 325 -29.61 12.40 3.90
C ALA A 325 -30.10 11.82 2.56
N ARG A 326 -29.29 11.88 1.49
CA ARG A 326 -29.64 11.31 0.17
C ARG A 326 -29.79 9.78 0.17
N ILE A 327 -29.09 9.08 1.07
CA ILE A 327 -29.24 7.63 1.27
C ILE A 327 -30.26 7.28 2.38
N GLY A 328 -31.08 8.24 2.81
CA GLY A 328 -32.16 8.03 3.77
C GLY A 328 -31.76 8.13 5.26
N LEU A 329 -30.54 8.59 5.57
CA LEU A 329 -30.07 8.81 6.94
C LEU A 329 -30.13 10.30 7.30
N ASP A 330 -31.31 10.82 7.65
CA ASP A 330 -31.47 12.19 8.17
C ASP A 330 -30.99 12.28 9.63
N LEU A 331 -29.75 12.77 9.78
CA LEU A 331 -29.06 12.94 11.05
C LEU A 331 -28.96 14.41 11.42
N ARG A 332 -29.83 14.86 12.32
CA ARG A 332 -29.80 16.21 12.88
C ARG A 332 -28.82 16.31 14.06
N PRO A 333 -27.79 17.17 14.01
CA PRO A 333 -26.77 17.28 15.06
C PRO A 333 -27.36 17.56 16.45
N GLU A 334 -28.43 18.36 16.55
CA GLU A 334 -29.05 18.76 17.82
C GLU A 334 -29.68 17.57 18.56
N ARG A 335 -30.07 16.52 17.83
CA ARG A 335 -30.68 15.30 18.39
C ARG A 335 -29.65 14.18 18.57
N ALA A 336 -28.40 14.38 18.14
CA ALA A 336 -27.39 13.33 18.11
C ALA A 336 -27.03 12.80 19.51
N ALA A 337 -26.98 13.69 20.53
CA ALA A 337 -26.65 13.29 21.90
C ALA A 337 -27.67 12.32 22.51
N ALA A 338 -28.97 12.57 22.31
CA ALA A 338 -30.00 11.67 22.82
C ALA A 338 -30.03 10.35 22.03
N ARG A 339 -29.85 10.43 20.70
CA ARG A 339 -29.80 9.26 19.83
C ARG A 339 -28.58 8.37 20.09
N SER A 340 -27.42 8.93 20.44
CA SER A 340 -26.21 8.14 20.67
C SER A 340 -26.33 7.23 21.90
N VAL A 341 -27.05 7.66 22.94
CA VAL A 341 -27.39 6.81 24.10
C VAL A 341 -28.27 5.63 23.69
N TRP A 342 -29.28 5.86 22.84
CA TRP A 342 -30.12 4.78 22.32
C TRP A 342 -29.37 3.82 21.41
N GLU A 343 -28.50 4.34 20.53
CA GLU A 343 -27.64 3.50 19.69
C GLU A 343 -26.62 2.70 20.51
N LEU A 344 -26.11 3.25 21.61
CA LEU A 344 -25.27 2.50 22.55
C LEU A 344 -26.03 1.30 23.14
N LEU A 345 -27.27 1.50 23.60
CA LEU A 345 -28.09 0.41 24.14
C LEU A 345 -28.37 -0.67 23.09
N ARG A 346 -28.65 -0.27 21.84
CA ARG A 346 -28.84 -1.18 20.71
C ARG A 346 -27.56 -1.95 20.38
N LEU A 347 -26.41 -1.29 20.34
CA LEU A 347 -25.12 -1.95 20.14
C LEU A 347 -24.87 -2.97 21.26
N LYS A 348 -25.04 -2.58 22.53
CA LYS A 348 -24.88 -3.51 23.66
C LYS A 348 -25.84 -4.71 23.59
N ALA A 349 -27.05 -4.53 23.07
CA ALA A 349 -27.98 -5.64 22.85
C ALA A 349 -27.47 -6.62 21.78
N VAL A 350 -26.83 -6.14 20.71
CA VAL A 350 -26.20 -6.97 19.67
C VAL A 350 -24.98 -7.72 20.22
N LEU A 351 -24.21 -7.10 21.11
CA LEU A 351 -23.03 -7.71 21.74
C LEU A 351 -23.39 -8.72 22.84
N ARG A 352 -24.61 -8.65 23.39
CA ARG A 352 -25.03 -9.49 24.52
C ARG A 352 -25.03 -10.96 24.12
N GLY A 353 -24.29 -11.78 24.87
CA GLY A 353 -24.20 -13.22 24.65
C GLY A 353 -23.21 -13.65 23.55
N ARG A 354 -22.47 -12.71 22.94
CA ARG A 354 -21.42 -13.01 21.95
C ARG A 354 -20.04 -12.65 22.50
N PRO A 355 -19.09 -13.60 22.64
CA PRO A 355 -17.74 -13.27 23.10
C PRO A 355 -16.99 -12.43 22.04
N PRO A 356 -16.11 -11.49 22.47
CA PRO A 356 -15.34 -10.63 21.55
C PRO A 356 -14.55 -11.34 20.45
N ALA A 357 -14.11 -12.58 20.70
CA ALA A 357 -13.41 -13.41 19.72
C ALA A 357 -14.27 -13.68 18.48
N THR A 358 -15.57 -13.93 18.66
CA THR A 358 -16.54 -14.30 17.60
C THR A 358 -17.05 -13.13 16.76
N TRP A 359 -16.72 -11.89 17.15
CA TRP A 359 -17.15 -10.71 16.40
C TRP A 359 -16.41 -10.58 15.06
N ALA A 360 -15.22 -11.19 14.94
CA ALA A 360 -14.40 -11.19 13.73
C ALA A 360 -14.90 -12.16 12.66
N ASP A 361 -15.69 -13.16 13.06
CA ASP A 361 -16.21 -14.22 12.18
C ASP A 361 -17.40 -13.75 11.34
N ALA A 362 -17.81 -12.48 11.47
CA ALA A 362 -18.84 -11.91 10.62
C ALA A 362 -18.42 -11.99 9.15
N GLU A 363 -19.33 -12.52 8.32
CA GLU A 363 -19.16 -12.60 6.87
C GLU A 363 -18.96 -11.20 6.27
N GLU A 364 -18.21 -11.15 5.17
CA GLU A 364 -18.06 -9.92 4.41
C GLU A 364 -19.38 -9.61 3.70
N SER A 365 -19.87 -8.39 3.86
CA SER A 365 -21.09 -7.96 3.19
C SER A 365 -20.79 -7.43 1.80
N HIS A 366 -21.37 -8.08 0.79
CA HIS A 366 -21.37 -7.59 -0.59
C HIS A 366 -22.66 -6.86 -1.00
N GLU A 367 -23.59 -6.62 -0.07
CA GLU A 367 -24.82 -5.86 -0.35
C GLU A 367 -24.48 -4.39 -0.71
N PRO A 368 -24.77 -3.93 -1.94
CA PRO A 368 -24.34 -2.60 -2.41
C PRO A 368 -24.81 -1.44 -1.52
N HIS A 369 -26.05 -1.51 -1.03
CA HIS A 369 -26.60 -0.46 -0.15
C HIS A 369 -25.85 -0.36 1.18
N HIS A 370 -25.53 -1.49 1.82
CA HIS A 370 -24.80 -1.51 3.09
C HIS A 370 -23.35 -1.03 2.91
N VAL A 371 -22.67 -1.47 1.85
CA VAL A 371 -21.31 -1.05 1.50
C VAL A 371 -21.24 0.47 1.32
N GLN A 372 -22.15 1.06 0.53
CA GLN A 372 -22.18 2.52 0.33
C GLN A 372 -22.56 3.29 1.60
N THR A 373 -23.43 2.73 2.44
CA THR A 373 -23.79 3.34 3.73
C THR A 373 -22.59 3.39 4.67
N GLN A 374 -21.85 2.30 4.82
CA GLN A 374 -20.63 2.26 5.66
C GLN A 374 -19.57 3.25 5.17
N ARG A 375 -19.40 3.34 3.84
CA ARG A 375 -18.50 4.31 3.18
C ARG A 375 -18.82 5.76 3.54
N LEU A 376 -20.08 6.17 3.38
CA LEU A 376 -20.50 7.54 3.70
C LEU A 376 -20.46 7.86 5.20
N ILE A 377 -20.83 6.90 6.05
CA ILE A 377 -20.67 7.05 7.51
C ILE A 377 -19.20 7.29 7.84
N PHE A 378 -18.29 6.51 7.27
CA PHE A 378 -16.85 6.68 7.49
C PHE A 378 -16.33 8.03 6.99
N ALA A 379 -16.70 8.45 5.78
CA ALA A 379 -16.30 9.74 5.24
C ALA A 379 -16.80 10.92 6.10
N THR A 380 -17.99 10.80 6.67
CA THR A 380 -18.59 11.85 7.51
C THR A 380 -18.06 11.82 8.94
N VAL A 381 -17.74 10.63 9.48
CA VAL A 381 -17.31 10.51 10.88
C VAL A 381 -15.93 11.14 11.11
N SER A 382 -15.03 11.11 10.12
CA SER A 382 -13.68 11.70 10.23
C SER A 382 -13.75 13.21 10.51
N VAL A 383 -14.67 13.93 9.86
CA VAL A 383 -14.86 15.39 10.04
C VAL A 383 -15.81 15.75 11.18
N SER A 384 -16.64 14.80 11.65
CA SER A 384 -17.63 15.07 12.69
C SER A 384 -17.04 15.34 14.08
N HIS A 385 -15.81 14.90 14.35
CA HIS A 385 -15.22 14.99 15.70
C HIS A 385 -15.03 16.44 16.17
N ALA A 386 -14.55 17.32 15.28
CA ALA A 386 -14.28 18.72 15.60
C ALA A 386 -15.57 19.55 15.81
N TYR A 387 -16.58 19.36 14.94
CA TYR A 387 -17.78 20.21 14.91
C TYR A 387 -18.95 19.66 15.74
N ALA A 388 -19.14 18.34 15.74
CA ALA A 388 -20.31 17.72 16.36
C ALA A 388 -19.92 16.39 17.07
N PRO A 389 -19.27 16.46 18.26
CA PRO A 389 -18.82 15.26 18.99
C PRO A 389 -19.92 14.24 19.29
N SER A 390 -21.16 14.71 19.48
CA SER A 390 -22.32 13.85 19.68
C SER A 390 -22.71 13.07 18.41
N LEU A 391 -22.53 13.69 17.24
CA LEU A 391 -22.76 13.03 15.96
C LEU A 391 -21.63 12.06 15.62
N TYR A 392 -20.37 12.43 15.92
CA TYR A 392 -19.23 11.51 15.88
C TYR A 392 -19.51 10.22 16.66
N ALA A 393 -19.99 10.36 17.90
CA ALA A 393 -20.39 9.22 18.74
C ALA A 393 -21.51 8.40 18.10
N LEU A 394 -22.54 9.06 17.59
CA LEU A 394 -23.68 8.40 16.94
C LEU A 394 -23.25 7.59 15.70
N LEU A 395 -22.48 8.20 14.80
CA LEU A 395 -22.03 7.58 13.56
C LEU A 395 -21.13 6.36 13.81
N GLY A 396 -20.19 6.46 14.74
CA GLY A 396 -19.31 5.33 15.10
C GLY A 396 -20.08 4.15 15.68
N LEU A 397 -20.99 4.41 16.63
CA LEU A 397 -21.83 3.37 17.24
C LEU A 397 -22.78 2.73 16.22
N MET A 398 -23.43 3.54 15.40
CA MET A 398 -24.35 3.08 14.35
C MET A 398 -23.63 2.26 13.28
N GLY A 399 -22.49 2.76 12.79
CA GLY A 399 -21.66 2.07 11.80
C GLY A 399 -21.20 0.70 12.30
N THR A 400 -20.72 0.64 13.54
CA THR A 400 -20.32 -0.62 14.19
C THR A 400 -21.49 -1.59 14.35
N ARG A 401 -22.65 -1.10 14.80
CA ARG A 401 -23.85 -1.94 14.93
C ARG A 401 -24.28 -2.51 13.58
N HIS A 402 -24.31 -1.70 12.53
CA HIS A 402 -24.68 -2.16 11.19
C HIS A 402 -23.71 -3.23 10.68
N ALA A 403 -22.40 -3.05 10.88
CA ALA A 403 -21.39 -4.04 10.50
C ALA A 403 -21.62 -5.39 11.21
N LEU A 404 -21.87 -5.37 12.53
CA LEU A 404 -22.09 -6.59 13.31
C LEU A 404 -23.43 -7.30 13.01
N GLN A 405 -24.40 -6.59 12.41
CA GLN A 405 -25.72 -7.14 12.07
C GLN A 405 -25.83 -7.62 10.62
N ARG A 406 -25.19 -6.93 9.68
CA ARG A 406 -25.34 -7.16 8.23
C ARG A 406 -24.07 -7.65 7.54
N GLY A 407 -22.97 -7.78 8.27
CA GLY A 407 -21.67 -8.18 7.73
C GLY A 407 -20.67 -7.02 7.68
N CYS A 408 -19.40 -7.37 7.74
CA CYS A 408 -18.30 -6.42 7.77
C CYS A 408 -17.96 -5.88 6.37
N THR A 409 -17.48 -4.65 6.32
CA THR A 409 -16.98 -3.99 5.10
C THR A 409 -15.58 -3.43 5.36
N PRO A 410 -14.83 -3.00 4.32
CA PRO A 410 -13.51 -2.39 4.52
C PRO A 410 -13.49 -1.20 5.50
N TRP A 411 -14.57 -0.40 5.54
CA TRP A 411 -14.69 0.76 6.45
C TRP A 411 -15.06 0.38 7.89
N SER A 412 -15.53 -0.85 8.12
CA SER A 412 -16.01 -1.27 9.43
C SER A 412 -14.91 -1.32 10.48
N SER A 413 -13.66 -1.63 10.10
CA SER A 413 -12.50 -1.57 10.99
C SER A 413 -12.38 -0.19 11.67
N GLN A 414 -12.43 0.89 10.88
CA GLN A 414 -12.28 2.24 11.40
C GLN A 414 -13.51 2.73 12.17
N LEU A 415 -14.72 2.34 11.75
CA LEU A 415 -15.93 2.63 12.52
C LEU A 415 -15.93 1.95 13.89
N MET A 416 -15.37 0.74 13.99
CA MET A 416 -15.16 0.04 15.26
C MET A 416 -14.11 0.71 16.14
N ALA A 417 -13.01 1.24 15.56
CA ALA A 417 -12.05 2.05 16.31
C ALA A 417 -12.70 3.32 16.89
N VAL A 418 -13.56 3.98 16.12
CA VAL A 418 -14.35 5.14 16.60
C VAL A 418 -15.29 4.73 17.73
N ALA A 419 -16.05 3.64 17.57
CA ALA A 419 -16.92 3.14 18.64
C ALA A 419 -16.12 2.78 19.91
N ALA A 420 -14.96 2.16 19.75
CA ALA A 420 -14.03 1.83 20.84
C ALA A 420 -13.58 3.07 21.60
N HIS A 421 -13.20 4.13 20.88
CA HIS A 421 -12.89 5.44 21.45
C HIS A 421 -14.08 6.00 22.23
N VAL A 422 -15.28 6.04 21.63
CA VAL A 422 -16.49 6.60 22.24
C VAL A 422 -16.88 5.84 23.52
N LEU A 423 -16.83 4.50 23.49
CA LEU A 423 -17.11 3.67 24.66
C LEU A 423 -16.11 3.91 25.79
N SER A 424 -14.81 3.92 25.47
CA SER A 424 -13.74 4.05 26.47
C SER A 424 -13.63 5.48 27.03
N GLY A 425 -13.77 6.48 26.16
CA GLY A 425 -13.56 7.89 26.44
C GLY A 425 -14.78 8.62 27.00
N VAL A 426 -15.95 8.41 26.38
CA VAL A 426 -17.19 9.14 26.72
C VAL A 426 -18.03 8.35 27.72
N PHE A 427 -18.27 7.06 27.45
CA PHE A 427 -19.14 6.23 28.30
C PHE A 427 -18.40 5.47 29.40
N SER A 428 -17.06 5.57 29.45
CA SER A 428 -16.20 4.89 30.43
C SER A 428 -16.33 3.35 30.47
N ASP A 429 -16.80 2.74 29.39
CA ASP A 429 -16.87 1.28 29.19
C ASP A 429 -15.58 0.78 28.55
N VAL A 430 -14.53 0.69 29.37
CA VAL A 430 -13.16 0.39 28.93
C VAL A 430 -13.03 -1.03 28.38
N ASP A 431 -13.74 -2.00 28.96
CA ASP A 431 -13.62 -3.40 28.57
C ASP A 431 -14.21 -3.65 27.18
N THR A 432 -15.44 -3.17 26.94
CA THR A 432 -16.08 -3.28 25.61
C THR A 432 -15.33 -2.46 24.58
N GLY A 433 -14.87 -1.25 24.95
CA GLY A 433 -14.09 -0.40 24.08
C GLY A 433 -12.76 -1.05 23.65
N HIS A 434 -12.02 -1.65 24.58
CA HIS A 434 -10.78 -2.36 24.26
C HIS A 434 -11.02 -3.55 23.32
N ALA A 435 -12.05 -4.35 23.59
CA ALA A 435 -12.42 -5.48 22.74
C ALA A 435 -12.78 -5.08 21.30
N LEU A 436 -13.53 -3.99 21.12
CA LEU A 436 -13.82 -3.44 19.78
C LEU A 436 -12.57 -2.85 19.12
N GLY A 437 -11.65 -2.30 19.91
CA GLY A 437 -10.36 -1.82 19.45
C GLY A 437 -9.49 -2.94 18.86
N GLU A 438 -9.35 -4.06 19.57
CA GLU A 438 -8.62 -5.23 19.05
C GLU A 438 -9.30 -5.85 17.83
N LEU A 439 -10.64 -5.88 17.81
CA LEU A 439 -11.40 -6.32 16.64
C LEU A 439 -11.13 -5.42 15.42
N SER A 440 -11.07 -4.11 15.62
CA SER A 440 -10.75 -3.14 14.56
C SER A 440 -9.40 -3.45 13.92
N LEU A 441 -8.36 -3.75 14.71
CA LEU A 441 -7.03 -4.10 14.18
C LEU A 441 -7.07 -5.40 13.35
N ARG A 442 -7.71 -6.45 13.88
CA ARG A 442 -7.86 -7.74 13.16
C ARG A 442 -8.63 -7.61 11.85
N LEU A 443 -9.70 -6.84 11.83
CA LEU A 443 -10.44 -6.55 10.60
C LEU A 443 -9.61 -5.70 9.63
N GLY A 444 -8.78 -4.80 10.17
CA GLY A 444 -7.88 -3.98 9.37
C GLY A 444 -6.95 -4.85 8.52
N GLU A 445 -6.30 -5.83 9.17
CA GLU A 445 -5.44 -6.82 8.51
C GLU A 445 -6.20 -7.65 7.47
N ARG A 446 -7.41 -8.14 7.81
CA ARG A 446 -8.24 -8.95 6.89
C ARG A 446 -8.58 -8.22 5.59
N PHE A 447 -8.89 -6.92 5.65
CA PHE A 447 -9.24 -6.11 4.48
C PHE A 447 -8.03 -5.47 3.78
N GLY A 448 -6.80 -5.83 4.16
CA GLY A 448 -5.58 -5.25 3.57
C GLY A 448 -5.38 -3.76 3.89
N THR A 449 -6.04 -3.27 4.95
CA THR A 449 -5.77 -1.94 5.52
C THR A 449 -4.71 -2.05 6.63
N SER A 450 -4.15 -0.93 7.08
CA SER A 450 -3.10 -0.97 8.13
C SER A 450 -3.62 -1.67 9.39
N GLY A 451 -2.94 -2.73 9.84
CA GLY A 451 -3.22 -3.43 11.10
C GLY A 451 -2.94 -2.60 12.36
N LEU A 452 -2.68 -1.30 12.20
CA LEU A 452 -2.51 -0.31 13.26
C LEU A 452 -3.51 0.82 13.06
N SER A 453 -4.12 1.27 14.16
CA SER A 453 -5.08 2.37 14.19
C SER A 453 -4.66 3.37 15.27
N PHE A 454 -4.32 4.60 14.88
CA PHE A 454 -3.97 5.66 15.84
C PHE A 454 -5.11 5.90 16.85
N ASN A 455 -6.37 5.73 16.41
CA ASN A 455 -7.53 5.86 17.29
C ASN A 455 -7.51 4.84 18.42
N HIS A 456 -7.19 3.58 18.10
CA HIS A 456 -7.03 2.54 19.11
C HIS A 456 -5.83 2.83 20.02
N LEU A 457 -4.66 3.07 19.44
CA LEU A 457 -3.40 3.26 20.18
C LEU A 457 -3.46 4.46 21.14
N TYR A 458 -4.02 5.59 20.69
CA TYR A 458 -4.05 6.82 21.48
C TYR A 458 -5.23 6.88 22.46
N PHE A 459 -6.44 6.50 22.05
CA PHE A 459 -7.65 6.71 22.87
C PHE A 459 -8.08 5.48 23.68
N VAL A 460 -7.61 4.28 23.35
CA VAL A 460 -8.11 3.02 23.93
C VAL A 460 -7.00 2.22 24.62
N ALA A 461 -5.91 1.91 23.91
CA ALA A 461 -4.87 0.99 24.36
C ALA A 461 -4.23 1.40 25.70
N HIS A 462 -3.94 2.69 25.89
CA HIS A 462 -3.33 3.22 27.13
C HIS A 462 -4.14 2.95 28.42
N ARG A 463 -5.42 2.53 28.31
CA ARG A 463 -6.26 2.17 29.46
C ARG A 463 -5.95 0.78 30.00
N LYS A 464 -5.35 -0.11 29.20
CA LYS A 464 -4.98 -1.49 29.59
C LYS A 464 -3.53 -1.84 29.32
N MET A 465 -2.83 -1.05 28.51
CA MET A 465 -1.43 -1.24 28.13
C MET A 465 -0.61 -0.03 28.59
N SER A 466 0.66 -0.26 28.91
CA SER A 466 1.54 0.82 29.32
C SER A 466 1.87 1.72 28.12
N LEU A 467 2.07 3.03 28.36
CA LEU A 467 2.44 3.95 27.28
C LEU A 467 3.74 3.52 26.60
N THR A 468 4.68 2.96 27.36
CA THR A 468 5.97 2.43 26.86
C THR A 468 5.78 1.31 25.84
N GLN A 469 4.73 0.48 25.97
CA GLN A 469 4.40 -0.56 25.00
C GLN A 469 3.72 0.01 23.74
N THR A 470 2.85 1.01 23.90
CA THR A 470 2.07 1.58 22.78
C THR A 470 2.85 2.60 21.93
N LEU A 471 3.89 3.23 22.47
CA LEU A 471 4.65 4.28 21.79
C LEU A 471 5.35 3.79 20.51
N PRO A 472 6.07 2.64 20.49
CA PRO A 472 6.65 2.10 19.26
C PRO A 472 5.60 1.77 18.19
N GLN A 473 4.43 1.26 18.61
CA GLN A 473 3.32 0.97 17.70
C GLN A 473 2.75 2.25 17.07
N MET A 474 2.68 3.35 17.83
CA MET A 474 2.27 4.65 17.29
C MET A 474 3.26 5.17 16.24
N ARG A 475 4.57 5.02 16.50
CA ARG A 475 5.61 5.37 15.51
C ARG A 475 5.44 4.55 14.22
N GLN A 476 5.24 3.24 14.35
CA GLN A 476 5.01 2.36 13.20
C GLN A 476 3.73 2.74 12.44
N CYS A 477 2.65 3.11 13.15
CA CYS A 477 1.41 3.58 12.55
C CYS A 477 1.64 4.85 11.71
N PHE A 478 2.44 5.80 12.22
CA PHE A 478 2.84 7.01 11.49
C PHE A 478 3.64 6.65 10.22
N GLU A 479 4.67 5.83 10.32
CA GLU A 479 5.52 5.43 9.19
C GLU A 479 4.75 4.64 8.12
N GLN A 480 3.81 3.78 8.53
CA GLN A 480 2.95 3.04 7.61
C GLN A 480 1.97 3.95 6.87
N ALA A 481 1.34 4.90 7.57
CA ALA A 481 0.42 5.85 6.95
C ALA A 481 1.13 6.76 5.94
N GLU A 482 2.37 7.18 6.23
CA GLU A 482 3.21 7.95 5.28
C GLU A 482 3.51 7.12 4.03
N ARG A 483 3.95 5.86 4.17
CA ARG A 483 4.23 4.97 3.02
C ARG A 483 2.98 4.65 2.19
N ALA A 484 1.82 4.57 2.85
CA ALA A 484 0.54 4.33 2.19
C ALA A 484 -0.05 5.57 1.49
N GLY A 485 0.62 6.74 1.56
CA GLY A 485 0.14 7.98 0.94
C GLY A 485 -1.06 8.62 1.64
N SER A 486 -1.47 8.12 2.81
CA SER A 486 -2.56 8.70 3.61
C SER A 486 -2.02 9.80 4.52
N PHE A 487 -1.70 10.95 3.91
CA PHE A 487 -1.00 12.05 4.59
C PHE A 487 -1.80 12.65 5.76
N GLU A 488 -3.13 12.63 5.71
CA GLU A 488 -3.99 13.06 6.81
C GLU A 488 -3.83 12.15 8.04
N ILE A 489 -3.96 10.83 7.86
CA ILE A 489 -3.78 9.85 8.94
C ILE A 489 -2.36 9.91 9.47
N ALA A 490 -1.36 10.04 8.58
CA ALA A 490 0.04 10.21 8.96
C ALA A 490 0.24 11.48 9.80
N GLY A 491 -0.39 12.60 9.42
CA GLY A 491 -0.34 13.87 10.17
C GLY A 491 -0.91 13.76 11.58
N TYR A 492 -2.08 13.14 11.75
CA TYR A 492 -2.66 12.88 13.08
C TYR A 492 -1.81 11.94 13.91
N ALA A 493 -1.37 10.81 13.34
CA ALA A 493 -0.51 9.84 14.01
C ALA A 493 0.82 10.47 14.45
N ALA A 494 1.40 11.33 13.62
CA ALA A 494 2.63 12.06 13.92
C ALA A 494 2.46 13.02 15.12
N GLY A 495 1.39 13.82 15.12
CA GLY A 495 1.08 14.71 16.25
C GLY A 495 0.84 13.93 17.56
N MET A 496 0.12 12.81 17.49
CA MET A 496 -0.09 11.92 18.63
C MET A 496 1.18 11.21 19.08
N TYR A 497 2.09 10.84 18.18
CA TYR A 497 3.38 10.26 18.51
C TYR A 497 4.25 11.22 19.32
N VAL A 498 4.36 12.49 18.92
CA VAL A 498 5.06 13.53 19.69
C VAL A 498 4.41 13.70 21.05
N GLY A 499 3.07 13.83 21.10
CA GLY A 499 2.33 13.94 22.35
C GLY A 499 2.52 12.74 23.28
N MET A 500 2.49 11.51 22.75
CA MET A 500 2.74 10.28 23.53
C MET A 500 4.18 10.22 24.05
N THR A 501 5.15 10.68 23.27
CA THR A 501 6.57 10.76 23.69
C THR A 501 6.74 11.74 24.85
N TRP A 502 6.05 12.87 24.84
CA TRP A 502 5.95 13.73 26.01
C TRP A 502 5.22 13.02 27.16
N ASN A 503 4.11 12.33 26.90
CA ASN A 503 3.31 11.71 27.94
C ASN A 503 4.02 10.60 28.72
N THR A 504 4.97 9.89 28.11
CA THR A 504 5.82 8.91 28.80
C THR A 504 6.83 9.55 29.74
N GLN A 505 7.20 10.82 29.51
CA GLN A 505 8.18 11.56 30.31
C GLN A 505 9.53 10.81 30.46
N HIS A 506 9.89 9.98 29.47
CA HIS A 506 11.04 9.09 29.59
C HIS A 506 12.37 9.84 29.52
N SER A 507 12.57 10.63 28.47
CA SER A 507 13.74 11.51 28.30
C SER A 507 13.43 12.66 27.33
N LEU A 508 13.94 13.86 27.61
CA LEU A 508 13.83 15.00 26.70
C LEU A 508 14.59 14.80 25.37
N PRO A 509 15.75 14.11 25.31
CA PRO A 509 16.37 13.72 24.04
C PRO A 509 15.49 12.82 23.17
N GLY A 510 14.69 11.92 23.78
CA GLY A 510 13.72 11.11 23.04
C GLY A 510 12.64 11.96 22.39
N LEU A 511 12.14 12.98 23.10
CA LEU A 511 11.19 13.97 22.54
C LEU A 511 11.82 14.79 21.40
N GLU A 512 13.09 15.18 21.53
CA GLU A 512 13.84 15.87 20.46
C GLU A 512 13.93 15.02 19.19
N GLY A 513 14.22 13.73 19.32
CA GLY A 513 14.22 12.80 18.18
C GLY A 513 12.84 12.69 17.51
N ALA A 514 11.76 12.54 18.31
CA ALA A 514 10.41 12.50 17.78
C ALA A 514 10.01 13.81 17.05
N LEU A 515 10.37 14.96 17.62
CA LEU A 515 10.15 16.27 17.00
C LEU A 515 10.91 16.43 15.68
N HIS A 516 12.15 15.95 15.61
CA HIS A 516 12.95 15.97 14.39
C HIS A 516 12.27 15.17 13.27
N ASP A 517 11.85 13.93 13.56
CA ASP A 517 11.20 13.04 12.59
C ASP A 517 9.90 13.65 12.06
N VAL A 518 9.04 14.15 12.94
CA VAL A 518 7.74 14.73 12.56
C VAL A 518 7.87 16.11 11.92
N SER A 519 8.87 16.92 12.31
CA SER A 519 9.16 18.20 11.65
C SER A 519 9.60 18.01 10.19
N ALA A 520 10.40 16.98 9.91
CA ALA A 520 10.79 16.64 8.55
C ALA A 520 9.57 16.25 7.69
N PHE A 521 8.68 15.41 8.22
CA PHE A 521 7.41 15.05 7.57
C PHE A 521 6.53 16.27 7.31
N SER A 522 6.31 17.12 8.34
CA SER A 522 5.41 18.26 8.27
C SER A 522 5.88 19.32 7.26
N ARG A 523 7.20 19.51 7.13
CA ARG A 523 7.80 20.39 6.12
C ARG A 523 7.67 19.81 4.71
N ARG A 524 7.95 18.52 4.53
CA ARG A 524 7.85 17.84 3.23
C ARG A 524 6.43 17.86 2.67
N HIS A 525 5.43 17.60 3.52
CA HIS A 525 4.03 17.42 3.08
C HIS A 525 3.15 18.65 3.30
N LYS A 526 3.69 19.75 3.85
CA LYS A 526 2.96 20.98 4.20
C LYS A 526 1.71 20.71 5.03
N HIS A 527 1.83 19.87 6.06
CA HIS A 527 0.73 19.55 6.97
C HIS A 527 0.80 20.48 8.19
N ASP A 528 -0.16 21.41 8.29
CA ASP A 528 -0.08 22.53 9.23
C ASP A 528 -0.36 22.10 10.68
N LEU A 529 -1.33 21.21 10.92
CA LEU A 529 -1.64 20.73 12.29
C LEU A 529 -0.43 20.05 12.96
N SER A 530 0.30 19.19 12.23
CA SER A 530 1.47 18.50 12.79
C SER A 530 2.65 19.45 12.99
N ARG A 531 2.74 20.51 12.18
CA ARG A 531 3.71 21.60 12.38
C ARG A 531 3.39 22.35 13.68
N ASP A 532 2.15 22.77 13.88
CA ASP A 532 1.73 23.51 15.08
C ASP A 532 1.95 22.71 16.36
N VAL A 533 1.66 21.40 16.33
CA VAL A 533 1.96 20.49 17.44
C VAL A 533 3.47 20.40 17.70
N CYS A 534 4.29 20.24 16.66
CA CYS A 534 5.75 20.23 16.81
C CYS A 534 6.28 21.55 17.37
N ASP A 535 5.76 22.69 16.94
CA ASP A 535 6.20 24.00 17.41
C ASP A 535 5.87 24.19 18.90
N ALA A 536 4.66 23.78 19.33
CA ALA A 536 4.26 23.81 20.73
C ALA A 536 5.19 23.00 21.65
N TYR A 537 5.50 21.76 21.27
CA TYR A 537 6.41 20.89 22.03
C TYR A 537 7.88 21.31 21.91
N SER A 538 8.31 21.88 20.77
CA SER A 538 9.66 22.40 20.60
C SER A 538 9.94 23.58 21.54
N ARG A 539 8.95 24.46 21.76
CA ARG A 539 9.09 25.57 22.72
C ARG A 539 9.14 25.10 24.17
N LEU A 540 8.36 24.07 24.52
CA LEU A 540 8.46 23.43 25.83
C LEU A 540 9.86 22.83 26.05
N LEU A 541 10.36 22.08 25.06
CA LEU A 541 11.69 21.49 25.10
C LEU A 541 12.79 22.56 25.24
N ALA A 542 12.70 23.63 24.45
CA ALA A 542 13.63 24.76 24.52
C ALA A 542 13.61 25.45 25.90
N SER A 543 12.42 25.59 26.51
CA SER A 543 12.27 26.16 27.85
C SER A 543 12.96 25.27 28.91
N LEU A 544 12.74 23.95 28.86
CA LEU A 544 13.31 23.00 29.82
C LEU A 544 14.83 22.76 29.64
N ARG A 545 15.39 23.00 28.45
CA ARG A 545 16.83 22.89 28.17
C ARG A 545 17.60 24.22 28.19
N GLY A 546 16.86 25.33 28.31
CA GLY A 546 17.38 26.68 28.24
C GLY A 546 18.10 27.15 29.50
N PRO A 547 18.21 28.47 29.71
CA PRO A 547 18.75 29.04 30.95
C PRO A 547 17.85 28.69 32.16
N ALA A 548 18.38 28.92 33.37
CA ALA A 548 17.65 28.69 34.62
C ALA A 548 16.27 29.40 34.61
N LEU A 549 15.19 28.64 34.76
CA LEU A 549 13.82 29.16 34.72
C LEU A 549 13.44 29.76 36.08
N ARG A 550 13.53 31.08 36.23
CA ARG A 550 13.13 31.78 37.47
C ARG A 550 11.77 32.43 37.32
N GLY A 551 10.89 32.20 38.30
CA GLY A 551 9.59 32.87 38.37
C GLY A 551 8.56 32.38 37.34
N PRO A 552 7.42 33.10 37.20
CA PRO A 552 6.34 32.75 36.28
C PRO A 552 6.85 32.68 34.85
N GLN A 553 6.52 31.59 34.15
CA GLN A 553 6.79 31.46 32.73
C GLN A 553 5.62 32.00 31.93
N PRO A 554 5.87 32.82 30.89
CA PRO A 554 4.82 33.39 30.08
C PRO A 554 3.97 32.28 29.46
N ARG A 555 2.67 32.55 29.32
CA ARG A 555 1.76 31.65 28.61
C ARG A 555 2.31 31.41 27.20
N MET A 556 2.47 30.16 26.82
CA MET A 556 2.78 29.79 25.44
C MET A 556 1.61 30.18 24.54
N GLN A 557 1.89 30.81 23.40
CA GLN A 557 0.89 31.21 22.42
C GLN A 557 1.28 30.67 21.05
N PRO A 558 0.33 30.32 20.17
CA PRO A 558 0.68 29.95 18.80
C PRO A 558 1.40 31.10 18.07
N GLU A 559 2.35 30.78 17.17
CA GLU A 559 3.03 31.81 16.34
C GLU A 559 2.12 32.37 15.24
N ARG A 560 1.11 31.60 14.83
CA ARG A 560 0.11 31.98 13.83
C ARG A 560 -1.26 32.12 14.49
N THR A 561 -1.86 33.29 14.35
CA THR A 561 -3.28 33.53 14.68
C THR A 561 -4.19 33.40 13.47
N ASP A 562 -3.63 33.35 12.25
CA ASP A 562 -4.38 33.43 11.01
C ASP A 562 -4.23 32.12 10.22
N GLY A 563 -5.30 31.33 10.20
CA GLY A 563 -5.44 30.06 9.48
C GLY A 563 -6.81 29.40 9.74
N PRO A 564 -7.30 28.51 8.86
CA PRO A 564 -8.61 27.85 9.05
C PRO A 564 -8.66 27.01 10.34
N LEU A 565 -7.55 26.36 10.73
CA LEU A 565 -7.40 25.65 12.02
C LEU A 565 -7.20 26.56 13.24
N ALA A 566 -6.91 27.86 13.05
CA ALA A 566 -6.84 28.84 14.14
C ALA A 566 -8.20 29.03 14.85
N HIS A 567 -9.28 28.53 14.24
CA HIS A 567 -10.65 28.59 14.78
C HIS A 567 -11.04 27.37 15.64
N ASP A 568 -10.22 26.31 15.68
CA ASP A 568 -10.63 25.04 16.32
C ASP A 568 -10.26 24.94 17.82
N GLY A 569 -9.43 25.87 18.33
CA GLY A 569 -9.09 26.01 19.76
C GLY A 569 -8.36 24.83 20.41
N LEU A 570 -8.12 23.73 19.69
CA LEU A 570 -7.37 22.56 20.16
C LEU A 570 -5.87 22.87 20.35
N ILE A 571 -5.29 23.68 19.47
CA ILE A 571 -3.88 24.11 19.59
C ILE A 571 -3.71 25.09 20.76
N ASP A 572 -4.64 26.01 20.96
CA ASP A 572 -4.67 26.88 22.15
C ASP A 572 -4.79 26.06 23.44
N LEU A 573 -5.61 25.01 23.42
CA LEU A 573 -5.78 24.08 24.52
C LEU A 573 -4.50 23.32 24.84
N LEU A 574 -3.77 22.86 23.81
CA LEU A 574 -2.45 22.26 23.95
C LEU A 574 -1.47 23.25 24.58
N HIS A 575 -1.36 24.47 24.06
CA HIS A 575 -0.48 25.50 24.62
C HIS A 575 -0.81 25.85 26.07
N ASP A 576 -2.09 25.96 26.44
CA ASP A 576 -2.52 26.15 27.82
C ASP A 576 -2.10 24.98 28.71
N GLN A 577 -2.27 23.74 28.23
CA GLN A 577 -1.87 22.54 28.97
C GLN A 577 -0.35 22.46 29.18
N LEU A 578 0.45 22.76 28.14
CA LEU A 578 1.91 22.79 28.26
C LEU A 578 2.38 23.92 29.17
N SER A 579 1.71 25.08 29.12
CA SER A 579 1.99 26.22 30.01
C SER A 579 1.75 25.87 31.48
N VAL A 580 0.67 25.16 31.80
CA VAL A 580 0.40 24.66 33.15
C VAL A 580 1.46 23.65 33.57
N SER A 581 1.78 22.70 32.69
CA SER A 581 2.79 21.65 32.98
C SER A 581 4.17 22.24 33.27
N LEU A 582 4.61 23.22 32.48
CA LEU A 582 5.89 23.92 32.68
C LEU A 582 5.90 24.71 33.99
N ASN A 583 4.90 25.56 34.23
CA ASN A 583 4.86 26.41 35.43
C ASN A 583 4.78 25.58 36.71
N VAL A 584 3.98 24.50 36.73
CA VAL A 584 3.90 23.59 37.87
C VAL A 584 5.22 22.86 38.12
N THR A 585 5.96 22.50 37.06
CA THR A 585 7.30 21.87 37.16
C THR A 585 8.36 22.82 37.72
N VAL A 586 8.35 24.09 37.31
CA VAL A 586 9.17 25.16 37.89
C VAL A 586 8.72 25.48 39.33
N GLY A 587 7.47 25.14 39.66
CA GLY A 587 6.85 25.28 40.96
C GLY A 587 6.28 26.66 41.22
N HIS A 588 5.75 27.29 40.18
CA HIS A 588 4.92 28.50 40.22
C HIS A 588 3.43 28.13 40.18
N TYR A 589 2.65 28.65 41.12
CA TYR A 589 1.25 28.23 41.34
C TYR A 589 0.24 29.41 41.35
N GLY A 590 0.62 30.53 40.72
CA GLY A 590 -0.14 31.77 40.71
C GLY A 590 -1.52 31.71 40.06
N ASP A 591 -2.26 32.82 40.14
CA ASP A 591 -3.61 32.96 39.56
C ASP A 591 -3.60 32.95 38.03
N ASP A 592 -2.47 33.34 37.42
CA ASP A 592 -2.19 33.24 35.98
C ASP A 592 -2.20 31.78 35.50
N VAL A 593 -1.52 30.88 36.22
CA VAL A 593 -1.48 29.44 35.91
C VAL A 593 -2.85 28.79 36.14
N LEU A 594 -3.55 29.20 37.21
CA LEU A 594 -4.91 28.73 37.48
C LEU A 594 -5.89 29.15 36.37
N ALA A 595 -5.75 30.38 35.83
CA ALA A 595 -6.58 30.82 34.70
C ALA A 595 -6.36 29.95 33.46
N CYS A 596 -5.12 29.55 33.16
CA CYS A 596 -4.82 28.57 32.11
C CYS A 596 -5.49 27.23 32.38
N SER A 597 -5.33 26.68 33.59
CA SER A 597 -5.96 25.41 33.97
C SER A 597 -7.50 25.44 33.86
N VAL A 598 -8.14 26.55 34.25
CA VAL A 598 -9.60 26.71 34.11
C VAL A 598 -10.04 26.72 32.65
N ARG A 599 -9.28 27.34 31.74
CA ARG A 599 -9.56 27.27 30.30
C ARG A 599 -9.44 25.85 29.78
N VAL A 600 -8.39 25.12 30.17
CA VAL A 600 -8.22 23.71 29.80
C VAL A 600 -9.41 22.88 30.28
N ARG A 601 -9.80 23.04 31.55
CA ARG A 601 -10.91 22.30 32.16
C ARG A 601 -12.26 22.57 31.48
N ARG A 602 -12.53 23.80 31.02
CA ARG A 602 -13.77 24.14 30.29
C ARG A 602 -13.86 23.40 28.95
N ASN A 603 -12.72 23.21 28.29
CA ASN A 603 -12.64 22.58 26.97
C ASN A 603 -12.13 21.12 27.00
N LEU A 604 -11.99 20.52 28.19
CA LEU A 604 -11.42 19.18 28.37
C LEU A 604 -12.21 18.09 27.63
N HIS A 605 -13.50 18.30 27.39
CA HIS A 605 -14.36 17.40 26.61
C HIS A 605 -13.89 17.23 25.15
N ARG A 606 -13.14 18.20 24.60
CA ARG A 606 -12.53 18.11 23.26
C ARG A 606 -11.31 17.17 23.21
N LEU A 607 -10.70 16.89 24.37
CA LEU A 607 -9.60 15.93 24.51
C LEU A 607 -10.08 14.57 25.06
N ALA A 608 -11.41 14.36 25.15
CA ALA A 608 -11.97 13.17 25.77
C ALA A 608 -11.37 11.89 25.17
N GLY A 609 -11.13 10.90 26.03
CA GLY A 609 -10.49 9.66 25.63
C GLY A 609 -8.96 9.70 25.63
N GLY A 610 -8.31 10.82 25.32
CA GLY A 610 -6.85 10.89 25.22
C GLY A 610 -6.10 10.86 26.55
N PHE A 611 -4.85 10.39 26.55
CA PHE A 611 -4.01 10.37 27.75
C PHE A 611 -3.70 11.78 28.30
N SER A 612 -3.75 12.81 27.44
CA SER A 612 -3.59 14.22 27.83
C SER A 612 -4.59 14.65 28.91
N VAL A 613 -5.79 14.04 28.98
CA VAL A 613 -6.76 14.29 30.07
C VAL A 613 -6.21 13.85 31.42
N ALA A 614 -5.50 12.72 31.47
CA ALA A 614 -4.87 12.25 32.70
C ALA A 614 -3.72 13.15 33.15
N LEU A 615 -2.94 13.67 32.20
CA LEU A 615 -1.90 14.66 32.50
C LEU A 615 -2.46 15.99 33.00
N HIS A 616 -3.57 16.46 32.43
CA HIS A 616 -4.22 17.67 32.95
C HIS A 616 -4.63 17.47 34.42
N HIS A 617 -5.28 16.35 34.77
CA HIS A 617 -5.64 16.09 36.17
C HIS A 617 -4.44 15.92 37.10
N TRP A 618 -3.32 15.42 36.60
CA TRP A 618 -2.07 15.34 37.34
C TRP A 618 -1.50 16.72 37.67
N TYR A 619 -1.24 17.55 36.65
CA TYR A 619 -0.67 18.88 36.87
C TYR A 619 -1.64 19.85 37.56
N ASP A 620 -2.95 19.74 37.34
CA ASP A 620 -3.95 20.55 38.04
C ASP A 620 -4.06 20.17 39.53
N ALA A 621 -3.90 18.88 39.87
CA ALA A 621 -3.79 18.45 41.26
C ALA A 621 -2.54 19.03 41.93
N LEU A 622 -1.38 18.95 41.27
CA LEU A 622 -0.13 19.54 41.76
C LEU A 622 -0.21 21.06 41.89
N LEU A 623 -0.89 21.75 40.97
CA LEU A 623 -1.17 23.19 41.05
C LEU A 623 -1.96 23.51 42.33
N HIS A 624 -3.04 22.78 42.60
CA HIS A 624 -3.83 23.00 43.80
C HIS A 624 -3.09 22.62 45.10
N VAL A 625 -2.25 21.58 45.08
CA VAL A 625 -1.34 21.24 46.18
C VAL A 625 -0.36 22.39 46.43
N GLY A 626 0.28 22.91 45.38
CA GLY A 626 1.20 24.05 45.46
C GLY A 626 0.54 25.27 46.09
N ARG A 627 -0.69 25.59 45.69
CA ARG A 627 -1.48 26.68 46.30
C ARG A 627 -1.81 26.41 47.77
N LEU A 628 -2.15 25.18 48.14
CA LEU A 628 -2.39 24.80 49.54
C LEU A 628 -1.15 24.94 50.41
N ARG A 629 0.05 24.79 49.83
CA ARG A 629 1.32 25.02 50.53
C ARG A 629 1.55 26.51 50.84
N GLU A 630 0.99 27.42 50.06
CA GLU A 630 1.12 28.89 50.24
C GLU A 630 -0.05 29.50 51.02
N ARG A 631 -1.27 29.00 50.79
CA ARG A 631 -2.52 29.53 51.37
C ARG A 631 -3.48 28.39 51.67
N THR A 632 -3.98 28.30 52.91
CA THR A 632 -5.00 27.33 53.28
C THR A 632 -6.34 27.65 52.59
N GLY A 633 -6.96 26.67 51.94
CA GLY A 633 -8.23 26.88 51.26
C GLY A 633 -9.02 25.58 51.02
N THR A 634 -10.25 25.52 51.53
CA THR A 634 -11.13 24.34 51.40
C THR A 634 -11.49 24.02 49.94
N SER A 635 -11.55 25.04 49.07
CA SER A 635 -11.81 24.87 47.63
C SER A 635 -10.70 24.06 46.93
N SER A 636 -9.43 24.41 47.14
CA SER A 636 -8.29 23.69 46.54
C SER A 636 -8.21 22.25 47.03
N LEU A 637 -8.44 22.01 48.33
CA LEU A 637 -8.44 20.65 48.88
C LEU A 637 -9.51 19.76 48.24
N ARG A 638 -10.73 20.30 48.03
CA ARG A 638 -11.81 19.58 47.32
C ARG A 638 -11.42 19.25 45.87
N GLN A 639 -10.71 20.15 45.18
CA GLN A 639 -10.22 19.88 43.82
C GLN A 639 -9.16 18.77 43.82
N VAL A 640 -8.16 18.81 44.70
CA VAL A 640 -7.15 17.74 44.82
C VAL A 640 -7.81 16.38 45.05
N GLN A 641 -8.78 16.30 45.97
CA GLN A 641 -9.54 15.07 46.23
C GLN A 641 -10.37 14.61 45.02
N ARG A 642 -10.88 15.53 44.20
CA ARG A 642 -11.60 15.21 42.96
C ARG A 642 -10.65 14.61 41.91
N HIS A 643 -9.48 15.21 41.70
CA HIS A 643 -8.47 14.68 40.76
C HIS A 643 -7.92 13.33 41.22
N LEU A 644 -7.63 13.18 42.51
CA LEU A 644 -7.16 11.92 43.08
C LEU A 644 -8.16 10.78 42.87
N ARG A 645 -9.47 11.02 43.05
CA ARG A 645 -10.50 10.02 42.77
C ARG A 645 -10.51 9.57 41.30
N LYS A 646 -10.29 10.50 40.36
CA LYS A 646 -10.22 10.18 38.93
C LYS A 646 -8.97 9.35 38.60
N LEU A 647 -7.79 9.77 39.07
CA LEU A 647 -6.53 9.05 38.87
C LEU A 647 -6.56 7.65 39.48
N ARG A 648 -7.15 7.48 40.68
CA ARG A 648 -7.39 6.16 41.29
C ARG A 648 -8.27 5.26 40.43
N GLY A 649 -9.30 5.83 39.79
CA GLY A 649 -10.15 5.10 38.86
C GLY A 649 -9.37 4.52 37.69
N TRP A 650 -8.46 5.30 37.10
CA TRP A 650 -7.63 4.85 35.98
C TRP A 650 -6.49 3.91 36.39
N ALA A 651 -5.89 4.12 37.56
CA ALA A 651 -4.86 3.24 38.10
C ALA A 651 -5.35 1.80 38.37
N LYS A 652 -6.68 1.58 38.49
CA LYS A 652 -7.26 0.24 38.56
C LYS A 652 -7.16 -0.54 37.24
N HIS A 653 -7.18 0.16 36.10
CA HIS A 653 -7.18 -0.48 34.78
C HIS A 653 -5.76 -0.61 34.21
N CYS A 654 -4.90 0.40 34.44
CA CYS A 654 -3.49 0.35 34.09
C CYS A 654 -2.66 1.02 35.20
N PRO A 655 -2.23 0.27 36.23
CA PRO A 655 -1.42 0.82 37.32
C PRO A 655 -0.06 1.33 36.83
N GLU A 656 0.50 0.76 35.78
CA GLU A 656 1.78 1.14 35.19
C GLU A 656 1.81 2.62 34.78
N ASN A 657 0.69 3.12 34.26
CA ASN A 657 0.57 4.49 33.76
C ASN A 657 0.21 5.55 34.83
N HIS A 658 -0.32 5.13 35.99
CA HIS A 658 -1.01 6.06 36.90
C HIS A 658 -0.70 5.87 38.39
N ALA A 659 -0.18 4.72 38.82
CA ALA A 659 0.00 4.42 40.25
C ALA A 659 0.97 5.39 40.95
N HIS A 660 2.05 5.81 40.27
CA HIS A 660 3.00 6.78 40.81
C HIS A 660 2.35 8.15 41.06
N ARG A 661 1.47 8.61 40.17
CA ARG A 661 0.74 9.89 40.31
C ARG A 661 -0.25 9.87 41.47
N VAL A 662 -0.94 8.75 41.65
CA VAL A 662 -1.83 8.55 42.81
C VAL A 662 -1.02 8.60 44.10
N ARG A 663 0.08 7.84 44.17
CA ARG A 663 0.91 7.76 45.36
C ARG A 663 1.60 9.09 45.68
N ALA A 664 1.99 9.86 44.66
CA ALA A 664 2.57 11.19 44.82
C ALA A 664 1.57 12.20 45.40
N ILE A 665 0.32 12.24 44.92
CA ILE A 665 -0.70 13.14 45.51
C ILE A 665 -1.04 12.72 46.94
N GLU A 666 -1.05 11.42 47.25
CA GLU A 666 -1.19 10.93 48.62
C GLU A 666 -0.03 11.39 49.51
N ALA A 667 1.20 11.34 49.00
CA ALA A 667 2.39 11.88 49.67
C ALA A 667 2.27 13.39 49.90
N ASP A 668 1.81 14.15 48.91
CA ASP A 668 1.58 15.59 49.03
C ASP A 668 0.52 15.94 50.07
N LEU A 669 -0.59 15.20 50.12
CA LEU A 669 -1.63 15.39 51.14
C LEU A 669 -1.12 15.02 52.54
N ALA A 670 -0.34 13.95 52.66
CA ALA A 670 0.32 13.57 53.91
C ALA A 670 1.33 14.63 54.36
N ALA A 671 2.11 15.18 53.42
CA ALA A 671 3.06 16.26 53.67
C ALA A 671 2.38 17.55 54.12
N LEU A 672 1.24 17.92 53.53
CA LEU A 672 0.41 19.06 53.96
C LEU A 672 -0.16 18.86 55.38
N ALA A 673 -0.41 17.62 55.79
CA ALA A 673 -0.86 17.25 57.12
C ALA A 673 0.29 17.00 58.12
N ASN A 674 1.54 17.18 57.71
CA ASN A 674 2.75 16.82 58.48
C ASN A 674 2.75 15.37 59.00
N ALA A 675 2.17 14.44 58.24
CA ALA A 675 2.14 13.03 58.63
C ALA A 675 3.51 12.36 58.40
N PRO A 676 4.00 11.51 59.33
CA PRO A 676 5.32 10.88 59.22
C PRO A 676 5.43 9.91 58.05
N THR A 677 4.30 9.49 57.48
CA THR A 677 4.26 8.60 56.31
C THR A 677 4.64 9.30 55.00
N ALA A 678 4.75 10.64 54.97
CA ALA A 678 4.95 11.40 53.73
C ALA A 678 6.24 11.02 52.98
N ALA A 679 7.38 10.93 53.67
CA ALA A 679 8.67 10.58 53.06
C ALA A 679 8.64 9.21 52.38
N ARG A 680 8.13 8.18 53.08
CA ARG A 680 7.94 6.83 52.52
C ARG A 680 7.04 6.82 51.28
N LEU A 681 5.95 7.60 51.30
CA LEU A 681 5.04 7.69 50.15
C LEU A 681 5.70 8.35 48.93
N TYR A 682 6.58 9.34 49.14
CA TYR A 682 7.37 9.93 48.05
C TYR A 682 8.37 8.93 47.46
N GLU A 683 9.08 8.18 48.30
CA GLU A 683 10.02 7.13 47.85
C GLU A 683 9.31 6.05 47.03
N GLU A 684 8.16 5.57 47.50
CA GLU A 684 7.32 4.63 46.75
C GLU A 684 6.87 5.21 45.41
N ALA A 685 6.44 6.48 45.39
CA ALA A 685 5.99 7.13 44.17
C ALA A 685 7.13 7.27 43.15
N VAL A 686 8.34 7.65 43.58
CA VAL A 686 9.53 7.73 42.72
C VAL A 686 9.93 6.35 42.18
N ALA A 687 9.96 5.32 43.05
CA ALA A 687 10.30 3.97 42.64
C ALA A 687 9.33 3.40 41.59
N ILE A 688 8.02 3.62 41.78
CA ILE A 688 6.99 3.20 40.81
C ILE A 688 7.17 3.96 39.49
N ALA A 689 7.42 5.28 39.53
CA ALA A 689 7.61 6.10 38.33
C ALA A 689 8.82 5.62 37.52
N LEU A 690 9.96 5.38 38.17
CA LEU A 690 11.19 4.92 37.52
C LEU A 690 11.05 3.52 36.92
N ARG A 691 10.44 2.58 37.65
CA ARG A 691 10.20 1.21 37.17
C ARG A 691 9.38 1.18 35.88
N ASN A 692 8.45 2.12 35.73
CA ASN A 692 7.57 2.22 34.56
C ASN A 692 8.08 3.23 33.50
N GLY A 693 9.26 3.82 33.68
CA GLY A 693 9.91 4.68 32.70
C GLY A 693 9.45 6.16 32.69
N PHE A 694 8.76 6.64 33.72
CA PHE A 694 8.29 8.04 33.86
C PHE A 694 9.32 8.93 34.59
N THR A 695 10.49 9.12 33.99
CA THR A 695 11.61 9.87 34.59
C THR A 695 11.25 11.32 34.95
N GLY A 696 10.51 12.02 34.09
CA GLY A 696 10.07 13.40 34.36
C GLY A 696 9.09 13.51 35.52
N ASP A 697 8.11 12.59 35.63
CA ASP A 697 7.24 12.54 36.80
C ASP A 697 8.06 12.22 38.06
N ALA A 698 9.01 11.28 38.00
CA ALA A 698 9.90 10.96 39.11
C ALA A 698 10.70 12.19 39.58
N ALA A 699 11.22 13.00 38.66
CA ALA A 699 11.95 14.23 38.97
C ALA A 699 11.04 15.27 39.66
N VAL A 700 9.82 15.47 39.18
CA VAL A 700 8.83 16.38 39.81
C VAL A 700 8.44 15.89 41.21
N ILE A 701 8.24 14.58 41.39
CA ILE A 701 7.93 13.97 42.68
C ILE A 701 9.10 14.15 43.66
N ALA A 702 10.34 13.91 43.21
CA ALA A 702 11.54 14.10 44.04
C ALA A 702 11.72 15.57 44.44
N HIS A 703 11.46 16.52 43.55
CA HIS A 703 11.46 17.94 43.88
C HIS A 703 10.36 18.29 44.90
N ASN A 704 9.17 17.70 44.80
CA ASN A 704 8.14 17.87 45.82
C ASN A 704 8.55 17.30 47.19
N CYS A 705 9.25 16.16 47.21
CA CYS A 705 9.85 15.60 48.42
C CYS A 705 10.89 16.57 49.01
N LEU A 706 11.78 17.14 48.20
CA LEU A 706 12.74 18.17 48.62
C LEU A 706 12.03 19.35 49.30
N ARG A 707 10.95 19.88 48.71
CA ARG A 707 10.16 20.98 49.30
C ARG A 707 9.58 20.62 50.68
N HIS A 708 9.19 19.36 50.88
CA HIS A 708 8.72 18.87 52.18
C HIS A 708 9.88 18.75 53.18
N CYS A 709 11.01 18.15 52.79
CA CYS A 709 12.20 18.02 53.63
C CYS A 709 12.73 19.38 54.08
N THR A 710 12.77 20.38 53.18
CA THR A 710 13.19 21.75 53.51
C THR A 710 12.31 22.38 54.60
N ARG A 711 11.03 22.03 54.67
CA ARG A 711 10.12 22.48 55.74
C ARG A 711 10.31 21.74 57.05
N SER A 712 10.65 20.45 56.99
CA SER A 712 10.95 19.64 58.19
C SER A 712 12.25 20.07 58.87
N GLY A 713 13.16 20.69 58.14
CA GLY A 713 14.40 21.29 58.67
C GLY A 713 15.55 20.31 58.91
N ASP A 714 15.39 19.01 58.59
CA ASP A 714 16.45 18.00 58.71
C ASP A 714 17.50 18.17 57.59
N PRO A 715 18.76 18.56 57.92
CA PRO A 715 19.80 18.79 56.93
C PRO A 715 20.18 17.55 56.11
N GLN A 716 20.09 16.34 56.69
CA GLN A 716 20.43 15.11 55.99
C GLN A 716 19.33 14.74 54.99
N ALA A 717 18.07 14.77 55.41
CA ALA A 717 16.94 14.52 54.51
C ALA A 717 16.86 15.54 53.36
N ILE A 718 17.20 16.82 53.62
CA ILE A 718 17.30 17.85 52.58
C ILE A 718 18.39 17.50 51.56
N ARG A 719 19.58 17.10 52.03
CA ARG A 719 20.70 16.72 51.17
C ARG A 719 20.33 15.56 50.25
N GLU A 720 19.82 14.47 50.82
CA GLU A 720 19.45 13.27 50.05
C GLU A 720 18.29 13.54 49.07
N ALA A 721 17.28 14.31 49.47
CA ALA A 721 16.19 14.71 48.58
C ALA A 721 16.68 15.61 47.43
N MET A 722 17.68 16.44 47.69
CA MET A 722 18.26 17.36 46.72
C MET A 722 19.14 16.66 45.69
N GLU A 723 20.05 15.78 46.12
CA GLU A 723 20.86 14.93 45.23
C GLU A 723 19.96 14.09 44.33
N ARG A 724 18.94 13.45 44.89
CA ARG A 724 17.96 12.68 44.10
C ARG A 724 17.22 13.55 43.07
N ALA A 725 16.78 14.75 43.44
CA ALA A 725 16.08 15.64 42.51
C ALA A 725 17.02 16.12 41.39
N HIS A 726 18.27 16.47 41.72
CA HIS A 726 19.29 16.87 40.75
C HIS A 726 19.61 15.75 39.76
N ASP A 727 19.87 14.54 40.26
CA ASP A 727 20.14 13.35 39.45
C ASP A 727 18.99 13.05 38.49
N LEU A 728 17.74 13.10 38.97
CA LEU A 728 16.56 12.80 38.17
C LEU A 728 16.28 13.87 37.11
N TYR A 729 16.46 15.16 37.42
CA TYR A 729 16.36 16.22 36.40
C TYR A 729 17.48 16.11 35.36
N THR A 730 18.69 15.70 35.77
CA THR A 730 19.81 15.44 34.87
C THR A 730 19.52 14.27 33.94
N ARG A 731 19.05 13.13 34.47
CA ARG A 731 18.64 11.95 33.68
C ARG A 731 17.48 12.25 32.74
N TRP A 732 16.52 13.08 33.17
CA TRP A 732 15.42 13.51 32.31
C TRP A 732 15.89 14.44 31.18
N GLY A 733 16.99 15.17 31.38
CA GLY A 733 17.58 16.13 30.43
C GLY A 733 17.09 17.57 30.61
N ALA A 734 16.40 17.87 31.72
CA ALA A 734 15.83 19.19 32.02
C ALA A 734 16.90 20.12 32.64
N THR A 735 17.90 20.51 31.83
CA THR A 735 19.07 21.29 32.28
C THR A 735 18.70 22.63 32.93
N ALA A 736 17.58 23.25 32.54
CA ALA A 736 17.12 24.47 33.18
C ALA A 736 16.70 24.24 34.64
N MET A 737 16.11 23.08 34.95
CA MET A 737 15.73 22.69 36.31
C MET A 737 16.93 22.30 37.15
N VAL A 738 17.94 21.65 36.55
CA VAL A 738 19.24 21.37 37.20
C VAL A 738 19.89 22.69 37.65
N ARG A 739 20.00 23.67 36.74
CA ARG A 739 20.54 25.00 37.05
C ARG A 739 19.73 25.75 38.12
N ASN A 740 18.41 25.57 38.15
CA ASN A 740 17.58 26.13 39.22
C ASN A 740 17.96 25.57 40.59
N LEU A 741 18.14 24.26 40.70
CA LEU A 741 18.59 23.62 41.95
C LEU A 741 19.99 24.11 42.33
N GLU A 742 20.92 24.15 41.38
CA GLU A 742 22.30 24.61 41.57
C GLU A 742 22.39 26.04 42.09
N THR A 743 21.56 26.94 41.56
CA THR A 743 21.56 28.35 41.98
C THR A 743 20.81 28.61 43.29
N SER A 744 19.90 27.72 43.70
CA SER A 744 19.08 27.93 44.90
C SER A 744 19.87 27.69 46.20
N LEU A 745 20.97 26.93 46.15
CA LEU A 745 21.81 26.58 47.29
C LEU A 745 23.30 26.57 46.88
N PRO A 746 23.95 27.76 46.82
CA PRO A 746 25.36 27.87 46.41
C PRO A 746 26.34 27.25 47.42
N ALA A 747 25.92 27.07 48.68
CA ALA A 747 26.72 26.47 49.75
C ALA A 747 26.78 24.95 49.68
N PHE A 748 25.95 24.31 48.85
CA PHE A 748 26.07 22.91 48.54
C PHE A 748 27.25 22.75 47.59
N ALA A 749 28.29 22.05 48.02
CA ALA A 749 29.33 21.59 47.11
C ALA A 749 28.67 20.55 46.21
N TRP A 750 28.03 21.02 45.12
CA TRP A 750 27.91 20.21 43.93
C TRP A 750 29.33 19.77 43.66
N ALA A 751 29.63 18.51 43.94
CA ALA A 751 30.89 17.97 43.50
C ALA A 751 30.89 18.18 41.98
N ARG A 752 31.52 19.26 41.53
CA ARG A 752 32.18 19.33 40.24
C ARG A 752 33.47 18.52 40.37
N GLU A 753 33.34 17.32 40.90
CA GLU A 753 33.97 16.23 40.24
C GLU A 753 32.93 15.84 39.18
N PRO A 754 33.15 16.13 37.87
CA PRO A 754 33.16 14.94 37.05
C PRO A 754 34.03 13.99 37.85
N ALA A 755 33.52 12.82 38.26
CA ALA A 755 34.45 11.72 38.51
C ALA A 755 35.50 11.86 37.41
N PRO A 756 36.81 11.74 37.69
CA PRO A 756 37.70 11.46 36.61
C PRO A 756 37.23 10.11 36.02
N VAL A 757 36.22 10.16 35.14
CA VAL A 757 36.44 9.98 33.73
C VAL A 757 37.81 10.58 33.43
N LEU A 758 38.87 9.86 33.84
CA LEU A 758 39.90 9.42 32.91
C LEU A 758 39.16 9.37 31.58
N PRO A 759 39.38 10.34 30.66
CA PRO A 759 38.61 10.46 29.46
C PRO A 759 38.55 9.06 28.91
N LEU A 760 37.38 8.45 29.06
CA LEU A 760 37.22 7.07 28.70
C LEU A 760 36.96 7.25 27.25
N ASP A 761 38.09 7.37 26.53
CA ASP A 761 38.22 8.15 25.32
C ASP A 761 36.96 7.89 24.52
N THR A 762 36.05 8.86 24.50
CA THR A 762 34.66 8.58 24.10
C THR A 762 34.65 8.10 22.67
N ASP A 763 35.68 8.49 21.92
CA ASP A 763 35.98 7.95 20.61
C ASP A 763 36.36 6.47 20.68
N THR A 764 37.24 6.04 21.57
CA THR A 764 37.57 4.61 21.82
C THR A 764 36.36 3.81 22.32
N LEU A 765 35.51 4.36 23.19
CA LEU A 765 34.29 3.72 23.69
C LEU A 765 33.19 3.61 22.62
N VAL A 766 33.00 4.68 21.84
CA VAL A 766 32.08 4.68 20.70
C VAL A 766 32.60 3.76 19.61
N LYS A 767 33.90 3.74 19.33
CA LYS A 767 34.53 2.78 18.40
C LYS A 767 34.38 1.35 18.88
N ALA A 768 34.60 1.07 20.16
CA ALA A 768 34.40 -0.25 20.75
C ALA A 768 32.92 -0.69 20.65
N SER A 769 31.99 0.20 21.03
CA SER A 769 30.55 -0.06 20.95
C SER A 769 30.06 -0.21 19.50
N GLN A 770 30.58 0.58 18.57
CA GLN A 770 30.26 0.50 17.14
C GLN A 770 30.84 -0.77 16.52
N ALA A 771 32.06 -1.15 16.88
CA ALA A 771 32.69 -2.39 16.42
C ALA A 771 31.89 -3.62 16.89
N ILE A 772 31.45 -3.64 18.16
CA ILE A 772 30.61 -4.73 18.69
C ILE A 772 29.21 -4.73 18.02
N SER A 773 28.62 -3.55 17.78
CA SER A 773 27.29 -3.44 17.18
C SER A 773 27.26 -3.68 15.65
N ALA A 774 28.41 -3.61 14.99
CA ALA A 774 28.54 -3.83 13.55
C ALA A 774 28.63 -5.33 13.18
N GLU A 775 28.92 -6.18 14.15
CA GLU A 775 29.00 -7.63 13.93
C GLU A 775 27.61 -8.25 13.87
N LEU A 776 27.36 -9.03 12.82
CA LEU A 776 26.09 -9.72 12.58
C LEU A 776 26.12 -11.19 13.03
N GLU A 777 27.28 -11.68 13.45
CA GLU A 777 27.46 -13.05 13.93
C GLU A 777 27.72 -13.11 15.43
N MET A 778 26.99 -13.99 16.13
CA MET A 778 26.97 -14.07 17.60
C MET A 778 28.35 -14.35 18.21
N ASN A 779 29.15 -15.21 17.57
CA ASN A 779 30.51 -15.54 18.03
C ASN A 779 31.48 -14.36 17.83
N ALA A 780 31.37 -13.65 16.71
CA ALA A 780 32.20 -12.49 16.41
C ALA A 780 31.93 -11.33 17.38
N VAL A 781 30.66 -11.09 17.75
CA VAL A 781 30.26 -10.11 18.77
C VAL A 781 30.93 -10.41 20.12
N ALA A 782 30.90 -11.68 20.55
CA ALA A 782 31.45 -12.11 21.82
C ALA A 782 32.98 -11.97 21.89
N ASP A 783 33.68 -12.35 20.82
CA ASP A 783 35.14 -12.24 20.75
C ASP A 783 35.61 -10.78 20.69
N LYS A 784 34.87 -9.93 19.97
CA LYS A 784 35.15 -8.48 19.92
C LYS A 784 34.91 -7.82 21.27
N LEU A 785 33.87 -8.21 22.00
CA LEU A 785 33.64 -7.74 23.37
C LEU A 785 34.84 -8.05 24.27
N LEU A 786 35.29 -9.31 24.31
CA LEU A 786 36.40 -9.70 25.18
C LEU A 786 37.69 -8.95 24.81
N GLN A 787 37.94 -8.73 23.52
CA GLN A 787 39.06 -7.91 23.05
C GLN A 787 39.02 -6.50 23.66
N GLN A 788 37.88 -5.82 23.53
CA GLN A 788 37.72 -4.45 23.98
C GLN A 788 37.79 -4.31 25.50
N LEU A 789 37.37 -5.34 26.24
CA LEU A 789 37.50 -5.36 27.71
C LEU A 789 38.94 -5.59 28.18
N MET A 790 39.71 -6.42 27.48
CA MET A 790 41.13 -6.61 27.83
C MET A 790 41.93 -5.33 27.56
N GLU A 791 41.65 -4.64 26.45
CA GLU A 791 42.32 -3.39 26.06
C GLU A 791 41.95 -2.21 26.99
N ASN A 792 40.69 -2.13 27.44
CA ASN A 792 40.18 -0.92 28.13
C ASN A 792 39.85 -1.11 29.63
N ALA A 793 39.55 -2.33 30.10
CA ALA A 793 39.17 -2.58 31.51
C ALA A 793 40.35 -3.05 32.39
N GLY A 794 41.55 -3.23 31.80
CA GLY A 794 42.75 -3.66 32.53
C GLY A 794 42.72 -5.11 33.00
N ALA A 795 41.85 -5.94 32.41
CA ALA A 795 41.74 -7.36 32.71
C ALA A 795 42.82 -8.15 31.93
N ARG A 796 43.46 -9.11 32.61
CA ARG A 796 44.40 -10.05 31.97
C ARG A 796 43.73 -11.33 31.53
N TYR A 797 42.60 -11.66 32.14
CA TYR A 797 41.76 -12.77 31.75
C TYR A 797 40.30 -12.33 31.73
N CYS A 798 39.59 -12.69 30.66
CA CYS A 798 38.17 -12.41 30.51
C CYS A 798 37.43 -13.67 30.01
N ALA A 799 36.23 -13.91 30.51
CA ALA A 799 35.36 -14.99 30.06
C ALA A 799 33.92 -14.50 29.95
N LEU A 800 33.25 -14.87 28.86
CA LEU A 800 31.81 -14.66 28.67
C LEU A 800 31.10 -16.00 28.81
N LEU A 801 30.14 -16.07 29.73
CA LEU A 801 29.24 -17.19 29.90
C LEU A 801 27.86 -16.81 29.38
N GLN A 802 27.24 -17.71 28.63
CA GLN A 802 25.92 -17.53 28.08
C GLN A 802 24.94 -18.51 28.75
N GLU A 803 23.71 -18.04 28.96
CA GLU A 803 22.61 -18.88 29.39
C GLU A 803 22.08 -19.69 28.20
N GLU A 804 22.06 -21.01 28.36
CA GLU A 804 21.42 -21.93 27.42
C GLU A 804 20.58 -22.95 28.20
N ARG A 805 19.25 -22.89 28.03
CA ARG A 805 18.29 -23.89 28.58
C ARG A 805 18.43 -24.09 30.10
N GLY A 806 18.64 -23.01 30.85
CA GLY A 806 18.76 -22.98 32.30
C GLY A 806 20.15 -23.34 32.84
N GLN A 807 21.18 -23.41 31.99
CA GLN A 807 22.57 -23.66 32.38
C GLN A 807 23.50 -22.59 31.82
N LEU A 808 24.47 -22.15 32.63
CA LEU A 808 25.54 -21.25 32.19
C LEU A 808 26.63 -22.07 31.50
N ARG A 809 26.94 -21.71 30.25
CA ARG A 809 27.99 -22.36 29.46
C ARG A 809 29.00 -21.32 28.99
N LEU A 810 30.26 -21.72 28.90
CA LEU A 810 31.33 -20.84 28.45
C LEU A 810 31.15 -20.54 26.94
N ALA A 811 30.83 -19.30 26.60
CA ALA A 811 30.70 -18.87 25.20
C ALA A 811 32.06 -18.62 24.57
N THR A 812 32.94 -17.87 25.25
CA THR A 812 34.30 -17.56 24.81
C THR A 812 35.17 -17.11 26.00
N GLU A 813 36.50 -17.27 25.91
CA GLU A 813 37.48 -16.82 26.91
C GLU A 813 38.76 -16.30 26.26
N ARG A 814 39.45 -15.37 26.94
CA ARG A 814 40.74 -14.81 26.52
C ARG A 814 41.69 -14.60 27.70
N GLU A 815 42.98 -14.84 27.49
CA GLU A 815 44.05 -14.75 28.49
C GLU A 815 45.32 -14.12 27.90
N GLY A 816 45.80 -13.01 28.49
CA GLY A 816 47.02 -12.30 28.06
C GLY A 816 46.94 -11.61 26.67
N GLU A 817 48.08 -11.16 26.15
CA GLU A 817 48.19 -10.58 24.79
C GLU A 817 48.20 -11.63 23.66
N SER A 818 48.28 -12.91 24.02
CA SER A 818 48.17 -14.04 23.09
C SER A 818 46.70 -14.24 22.70
N GLY A 819 46.43 -14.58 21.43
CA GLY A 819 45.08 -14.78 20.90
C GLY A 819 44.26 -15.87 21.62
N LEU A 820 42.97 -15.97 21.24
CA LEU A 820 41.94 -16.91 21.75
C LEU A 820 42.52 -18.21 22.32
N ALA A 821 42.13 -18.58 23.55
CA ALA A 821 42.51 -19.86 24.11
C ALA A 821 41.88 -20.99 23.28
N GLU A 822 42.71 -21.81 22.62
CA GLU A 822 42.24 -22.91 21.79
C GLU A 822 41.48 -23.96 22.64
N GLY A 823 40.17 -24.11 22.39
CA GLY A 823 39.47 -25.39 22.52
C GLY A 823 38.48 -25.61 23.67
N ARG A 824 37.82 -24.60 24.26
CA ARG A 824 36.88 -24.81 25.40
C ARG A 824 35.47 -24.19 25.30
N THR A 825 35.04 -23.75 24.13
CA THR A 825 33.71 -23.16 23.94
C THR A 825 32.59 -24.21 24.10
N GLY A 826 31.49 -23.85 24.76
CA GLY A 826 30.31 -24.70 24.97
C GLY A 826 30.34 -25.62 26.20
N GLN A 827 31.38 -25.59 27.05
CA GLN A 827 31.40 -26.41 28.27
C GLN A 827 30.50 -25.79 29.38
N PRO A 828 29.77 -26.61 30.16
CA PRO A 828 29.05 -26.14 31.35
C PRO A 828 30.01 -25.49 32.35
N VAL A 829 29.55 -24.45 33.05
CA VAL A 829 30.37 -23.69 34.01
C VAL A 829 31.01 -24.57 35.08
N GLU A 830 30.36 -25.68 35.46
CA GLU A 830 30.85 -26.65 36.45
C GLU A 830 32.11 -27.41 36.03
N GLN A 831 32.39 -27.47 34.72
CA GLN A 831 33.57 -28.13 34.16
C GLN A 831 34.72 -27.15 33.88
N THR A 832 34.50 -25.85 34.13
CA THR A 832 35.49 -24.79 33.94
C THR A 832 36.37 -24.61 35.18
N ARG A 833 37.48 -23.88 35.04
CA ARG A 833 38.33 -23.47 36.18
C ARG A 833 37.84 -22.19 36.88
N LEU A 834 36.66 -21.69 36.53
CA LEU A 834 36.12 -20.42 37.02
C LEU A 834 35.42 -20.56 38.39
N PRO A 835 35.28 -19.46 39.15
CA PRO A 835 34.60 -19.46 40.44
C PRO A 835 33.08 -19.60 40.27
N VAL A 836 32.58 -20.83 40.17
CA VAL A 836 31.16 -21.15 39.90
C VAL A 836 30.20 -20.47 40.88
N GLY A 837 30.55 -20.39 42.17
CA GLY A 837 29.72 -19.75 43.20
C GLY A 837 29.52 -18.25 42.96
N LEU A 838 30.58 -17.55 42.53
CA LEU A 838 30.52 -16.13 42.18
C LEU A 838 29.66 -15.92 40.92
N LEU A 839 29.90 -16.71 39.87
CA LEU A 839 29.17 -16.61 38.60
C LEU A 839 27.67 -16.87 38.78
N ARG A 840 27.29 -17.89 39.55
CA ARG A 840 25.89 -18.17 39.86
C ARG A 840 25.24 -17.09 40.72
N SER A 841 25.97 -16.52 41.67
CA SER A 841 25.48 -15.40 42.48
C SER A 841 25.12 -14.20 41.61
N VAL A 842 26.01 -13.81 40.70
CA VAL A 842 25.78 -12.68 39.78
C VAL A 842 24.63 -12.99 38.81
N TRP A 843 24.54 -14.22 38.29
CA TRP A 843 23.46 -14.65 37.41
C TRP A 843 22.08 -14.56 38.09
N LEU A 844 21.95 -15.07 39.31
CA LEU A 844 20.69 -15.12 40.06
C LEU A 844 20.29 -13.77 40.66
N THR A 845 21.26 -12.99 41.14
CA THR A 845 20.98 -11.72 41.84
C THR A 845 20.91 -10.53 40.89
N GLN A 846 21.42 -10.67 39.65
CA GLN A 846 21.60 -9.59 38.68
C GLN A 846 22.41 -8.40 39.21
N LYS A 847 23.22 -8.61 40.26
CA LYS A 847 24.10 -7.60 40.83
C LYS A 847 25.54 -7.92 40.48
N SER A 848 26.29 -6.92 40.02
CA SER A 848 27.73 -7.06 39.83
C SER A 848 28.42 -7.30 41.16
N VAL A 849 29.55 -8.02 41.10
CA VAL A 849 30.40 -8.26 42.26
C VAL A 849 31.83 -7.85 41.90
N VAL A 850 32.40 -7.00 42.74
CA VAL A 850 33.80 -6.57 42.66
C VAL A 850 34.55 -7.07 43.88
N LEU A 851 35.66 -7.78 43.66
CA LEU A 851 36.57 -8.20 44.72
C LEU A 851 37.91 -7.48 44.50
N ALA A 852 38.29 -6.65 45.46
CA ALA A 852 39.58 -5.98 45.45
C ALA A 852 40.73 -6.99 45.62
N ASP A 853 40.51 -8.04 46.42
CA ASP A 853 41.39 -9.21 46.51
C ASP A 853 40.58 -10.48 46.77
N ALA A 854 40.50 -11.34 45.76
CA ALA A 854 39.80 -12.62 45.77
C ALA A 854 40.62 -13.73 46.43
N ALA A 855 41.95 -13.61 46.50
CA ALA A 855 42.80 -14.60 47.17
C ALA A 855 42.59 -14.60 48.71
N GLY A 856 42.26 -13.43 49.28
CA GLY A 856 41.92 -13.25 50.69
C GLY A 856 40.44 -13.36 51.05
N SER A 857 39.53 -13.51 50.08
CA SER A 857 38.08 -13.51 50.32
C SER A 857 37.50 -14.92 50.39
N HIS A 858 36.88 -15.28 51.52
CA HIS A 858 36.22 -16.59 51.71
C HIS A 858 34.74 -16.61 51.26
N ALA A 859 34.19 -15.47 50.79
CA ALA A 859 32.74 -15.32 50.56
C ALA A 859 32.17 -16.19 49.43
N TYR A 860 33.02 -16.64 48.48
CA TYR A 860 32.58 -17.39 47.29
C TYR A 860 33.35 -18.72 47.07
N GLY A 861 34.05 -19.20 48.10
CA GLY A 861 34.84 -20.46 48.07
C GLY A 861 36.20 -20.33 47.38
N SER A 862 37.10 -21.29 47.60
CA SER A 862 38.43 -21.29 46.96
C SER A 862 38.34 -21.77 45.50
N CYS A 863 38.75 -20.93 44.55
CA CYS A 863 38.82 -21.27 43.13
C CYS A 863 40.23 -21.77 42.75
N ALA A 864 40.32 -22.76 41.85
CA ALA A 864 41.60 -23.27 41.36
C ALA A 864 42.45 -22.19 40.66
N ARG A 865 41.83 -21.16 40.06
CA ARG A 865 42.52 -20.01 39.46
C ARG A 865 43.16 -19.06 40.47
N TRP A 866 42.68 -19.04 41.72
CA TRP A 866 43.19 -18.13 42.75
C TRP A 866 44.31 -18.75 43.59
N GLN A 867 44.64 -20.03 43.36
CA GLN A 867 45.67 -20.75 44.13
C GLN A 867 47.08 -20.36 43.65
N GLY A 868 47.87 -19.76 44.55
CA GLY A 868 49.28 -19.41 44.32
C GLY A 868 49.54 -17.96 43.88
N ALA A 869 48.51 -17.14 43.68
CA ALA A 869 48.63 -15.72 43.36
C ALA A 869 48.72 -14.86 44.64
N SER A 870 49.53 -13.79 44.63
CA SER A 870 49.75 -12.91 45.79
C SER A 870 48.63 -11.89 46.02
N ALA A 871 47.87 -11.54 44.98
CA ALA A 871 46.64 -10.74 45.04
C ALA A 871 45.86 -10.92 43.73
N VAL A 872 44.53 -11.09 43.79
CA VAL A 872 43.70 -11.28 42.58
C VAL A 872 42.51 -10.33 42.61
N SER A 873 42.45 -9.33 41.74
CA SER A 873 41.24 -8.52 41.60
C SER A 873 40.28 -9.18 40.62
N VAL A 874 38.98 -9.19 40.96
CA VAL A 874 37.92 -9.84 40.15
C VAL A 874 36.75 -8.88 39.97
N LEU A 875 36.22 -8.80 38.75
CA LEU A 875 34.99 -8.11 38.41
C LEU A 875 34.06 -9.07 37.67
N CYS A 876 32.83 -9.22 38.16
CA CYS A 876 31.83 -10.06 37.53
C CYS A 876 30.53 -9.28 37.32
N VAL A 877 30.04 -9.27 36.09
CA VAL A 877 28.97 -8.39 35.60
C VAL A 877 27.89 -9.21 34.90
N PRO A 878 26.59 -9.00 35.20
CA PRO A 878 25.51 -9.67 34.48
C PRO A 878 25.34 -9.07 33.07
N VAL A 879 25.12 -9.93 32.09
CA VAL A 879 24.73 -9.53 30.73
C VAL A 879 23.22 -9.60 30.65
N VAL A 880 22.55 -8.45 30.57
CA VAL A 880 21.09 -8.34 30.68
C VAL A 880 20.49 -7.86 29.38
N ALA A 881 19.52 -8.62 28.85
CA ALA A 881 18.70 -8.21 27.72
C ALA A 881 17.23 -8.21 28.14
N ALA A 882 16.49 -7.14 27.84
CA ALA A 882 15.06 -7.01 28.15
C ALA A 882 14.66 -7.28 29.63
N GLY A 883 15.59 -7.10 30.58
CA GLY A 883 15.37 -7.33 32.01
C GLY A 883 15.74 -8.73 32.51
N GLU A 884 16.12 -9.65 31.63
CA GLU A 884 16.57 -11.01 31.99
C GLU A 884 18.08 -11.16 31.80
N THR A 885 18.73 -11.92 32.68
CA THR A 885 20.17 -12.20 32.59
C THR A 885 20.42 -13.28 31.54
N VAL A 886 20.87 -12.88 30.36
CA VAL A 886 21.19 -13.76 29.23
C VAL A 886 22.61 -14.33 29.29
N GLY A 887 23.43 -13.83 30.23
CA GLY A 887 24.79 -14.32 30.44
C GLY A 887 25.52 -13.62 31.59
N VAL A 888 26.77 -14.02 31.82
CA VAL A 888 27.65 -13.45 32.85
C VAL A 888 29.02 -13.19 32.25
N LEU A 889 29.54 -11.99 32.47
CA LEU A 889 30.87 -11.58 32.08
C LEU A 889 31.79 -11.63 33.31
N TYR A 890 32.95 -12.28 33.17
CA TYR A 890 33.95 -12.45 34.22
C TYR A 890 35.28 -11.84 33.78
N LEU A 891 35.88 -11.03 34.65
CA LEU A 891 37.18 -10.38 34.43
C LEU A 891 38.09 -10.59 35.64
N GLU A 892 39.38 -10.80 35.38
CA GLU A 892 40.39 -11.10 36.39
C GLU A 892 41.71 -10.35 36.11
N ASN A 893 42.35 -9.87 37.17
CA ASN A 893 43.72 -9.35 37.14
C ASN A 893 44.52 -9.88 38.34
N GLU A 894 45.59 -10.62 38.04
CA GLU A 894 46.46 -11.32 39.00
C GLU A 894 47.64 -10.48 39.53
N LEU A 895 47.82 -9.23 39.05
CA LEU A 895 48.97 -8.39 39.39
C LEU A 895 48.63 -7.19 40.27
N ILE A 896 47.37 -6.74 40.24
CA ILE A 896 46.96 -5.48 40.87
C ILE A 896 45.70 -5.75 41.71
N ALA A 897 45.84 -5.67 43.03
CA ALA A 897 44.70 -5.63 43.94
C ALA A 897 43.87 -4.36 43.70
N GLY A 898 42.54 -4.46 43.70
CA GLY A 898 41.65 -3.32 43.48
C GLY A 898 41.72 -2.71 42.07
N CYS A 899 42.12 -3.50 41.06
CA CYS A 899 42.28 -3.02 39.68
C CYS A 899 40.97 -2.52 39.05
N PHE A 900 39.83 -3.05 39.49
CA PHE A 900 38.50 -2.68 38.99
C PHE A 900 37.89 -1.56 39.84
N THR A 901 38.08 -0.32 39.40
CA THR A 901 37.45 0.89 39.97
C THR A 901 35.97 1.00 39.55
N PRO A 902 35.14 1.84 40.21
CA PRO A 902 33.76 2.07 39.80
C PRO A 902 33.60 2.46 38.32
N ASP A 903 34.55 3.22 37.77
CA ASP A 903 34.54 3.62 36.35
C ASP A 903 34.77 2.43 35.40
N ARG A 904 35.65 1.49 35.77
CA ARG A 904 35.91 0.26 35.00
C ARG A 904 34.76 -0.73 35.13
N GLU A 905 34.11 -0.78 36.29
CA GLU A 905 32.86 -1.50 36.49
C GLU A 905 31.75 -0.93 35.58
N MET A 906 31.60 0.39 35.52
CA MET A 906 30.62 1.05 34.64
C MET A 906 30.89 0.77 33.15
N LEU A 907 32.16 0.79 32.72
CA LEU A 907 32.54 0.41 31.36
C LEU A 907 32.18 -1.04 31.04
N ALA A 908 32.49 -1.97 31.94
CA ALA A 908 32.16 -3.38 31.75
C ALA A 908 30.64 -3.59 31.66
N HIS A 909 29.85 -2.89 32.47
CA HIS A 909 28.37 -2.88 32.39
C HIS A 909 27.85 -2.32 31.06
N LEU A 910 28.43 -1.23 30.57
CA LEU A 910 28.01 -0.61 29.32
C LEU A 910 28.32 -1.50 28.12
N LEU A 911 29.52 -2.07 28.06
CA LEU A 911 29.90 -3.01 27.01
C LEU A 911 29.10 -4.31 27.10
N ALA A 912 28.88 -4.86 28.30
CA ALA A 912 28.01 -6.02 28.50
C ALA A 912 26.57 -5.77 28.01
N SER A 913 26.01 -4.59 28.31
CA SER A 913 24.67 -4.21 27.85
C SER A 913 24.61 -4.06 26.32
N GLN A 914 25.62 -3.44 25.71
CA GLN A 914 25.71 -3.32 24.25
C GLN A 914 25.88 -4.68 23.56
N THR A 915 26.66 -5.58 24.15
CA THR A 915 26.79 -6.95 23.65
C THR A 915 25.49 -7.72 23.78
N ALA A 916 24.73 -7.54 24.87
CA ALA A 916 23.40 -8.14 25.00
C ALA A 916 22.47 -7.70 23.86
N ILE A 917 22.51 -6.41 23.49
CA ILE A 917 21.75 -5.85 22.36
C ILE A 917 22.26 -6.39 21.02
N ALA A 918 23.57 -6.44 20.80
CA ALA A 918 24.17 -6.93 19.56
C ALA A 918 23.89 -8.44 19.35
N MET A 919 23.95 -9.25 20.41
CA MET A 919 23.57 -10.67 20.38
C MET A 919 22.08 -10.86 20.12
N ALA A 920 21.22 -10.03 20.71
CA ALA A 920 19.78 -10.04 20.42
C ALA A 920 19.49 -9.64 18.97
N ASN A 921 20.21 -8.65 18.44
CA ASN A 921 20.09 -8.22 17.04
C ASN A 921 20.57 -9.31 16.08
N ALA A 922 21.73 -9.94 16.33
CA ALA A 922 22.23 -11.04 15.51
C ALA A 922 21.22 -12.19 15.44
N ARG A 923 20.58 -12.53 16.58
CA ARG A 923 19.51 -13.53 16.64
C ARG A 923 18.25 -13.09 15.88
N LEU A 924 17.83 -11.84 16.04
CA LEU A 924 16.70 -11.26 15.29
C LEU A 924 16.96 -11.24 13.78
N PHE A 925 18.19 -10.98 13.33
CA PHE A 925 18.54 -11.01 11.90
C PHE A 925 18.51 -12.43 11.35
N GLN A 926 18.96 -13.43 12.11
CA GLN A 926 18.82 -14.85 11.75
C GLN A 926 17.35 -15.26 11.65
N ASP A 927 16.53 -14.89 12.64
CA ASP A 927 15.09 -15.16 12.65
C ASP A 927 14.36 -14.43 11.51
N LEU A 928 14.75 -13.19 11.21
CA LEU A 928 14.21 -12.39 10.10
C LEU A 928 14.59 -12.98 8.74
N GLY A 929 15.82 -13.48 8.59
CA GLY A 929 16.24 -14.20 7.38
C GLY A 929 15.40 -15.45 7.16
N ALA A 930 15.22 -16.28 8.20
CA ALA A 930 14.37 -17.46 8.15
C ALA A 930 12.90 -17.12 7.86
N ALA A 931 12.37 -16.05 8.46
CA ALA A 931 11.02 -15.57 8.20
C ALA A 931 10.85 -15.00 6.79
N HIS A 932 11.86 -14.30 6.26
CA HIS A 932 11.87 -13.78 4.89
C HIS A 932 11.89 -14.90 3.86
N ASP A 933 12.70 -15.94 4.09
CA ASP A 933 12.73 -17.13 3.24
C ASP A 933 11.40 -17.90 3.30
N GLY A 934 10.80 -18.01 4.49
CA GLY A 934 9.46 -18.56 4.67
C GLY A 934 8.38 -17.75 3.95
N LEU A 935 8.46 -16.41 3.99
CA LEU A 935 7.54 -15.51 3.28
C LEU A 935 7.72 -15.65 1.76
N ARG A 936 8.96 -15.79 1.26
CA ARG A 936 9.23 -16.06 -0.15
C ARG A 936 8.61 -17.38 -0.61
N GLN A 937 8.75 -18.44 0.19
CA GLN A 937 8.11 -19.72 -0.10
C GLN A 937 6.57 -19.62 -0.07
N ALA A 938 6.00 -18.93 0.92
CA ALA A 938 4.56 -18.72 1.01
C ALA A 938 4.02 -17.86 -0.14
N ASN A 939 4.75 -16.82 -0.56
CA ASN A 939 4.40 -16.00 -1.72
C ASN A 939 4.47 -16.81 -3.01
N ALA A 940 5.50 -17.63 -3.21
CA ALA A 940 5.58 -18.52 -4.37
C ALA A 940 4.40 -19.51 -4.41
N GLN A 941 4.00 -20.07 -3.27
CA GLN A 941 2.82 -20.94 -3.15
C GLN A 941 1.50 -20.17 -3.37
N LEU A 942 1.41 -18.92 -2.95
CA LEU A 942 0.25 -18.06 -3.19
C LEU A 942 0.15 -17.69 -4.67
N GLU A 943 1.26 -17.36 -5.32
CA GLU A 943 1.32 -17.09 -6.76
C GLU A 943 0.90 -18.32 -7.56
N GLU A 944 1.36 -19.51 -7.18
CA GLU A 944 0.92 -20.78 -7.77
C GLU A 944 -0.58 -21.00 -7.57
N ARG A 945 -1.10 -20.82 -6.35
CA ARG A 945 -2.54 -20.94 -6.06
C ARG A 945 -3.39 -19.90 -6.78
N VAL A 946 -2.90 -18.68 -6.95
CA VAL A 946 -3.58 -17.61 -7.70
C VAL A 946 -3.59 -17.96 -9.19
N ALA A 947 -2.48 -18.47 -9.73
CA ALA A 947 -2.42 -18.95 -11.10
C ALA A 947 -3.40 -20.13 -11.34
N GLU A 948 -3.44 -21.11 -10.44
CA GLU A 948 -4.41 -22.22 -10.50
C GLU A 948 -5.86 -21.73 -10.43
N ARG A 949 -6.17 -20.80 -9.52
CA ARG A 949 -7.52 -20.24 -9.37
C ARG A 949 -7.94 -19.38 -10.56
N THR A 950 -7.01 -18.63 -11.14
CA THR A 950 -7.25 -17.82 -12.34
C THR A 950 -7.55 -18.74 -13.53
N ARG A 951 -6.78 -19.81 -13.70
CA ARG A 951 -7.03 -20.83 -14.74
C ARG A 951 -8.38 -21.52 -14.56
N ALA A 952 -8.74 -21.89 -13.33
CA ALA A 952 -10.04 -22.48 -13.02
C ALA A 952 -11.21 -21.51 -13.28
N LEU A 953 -11.02 -20.21 -13.01
CA LEU A 953 -12.01 -19.17 -13.30
C LEU A 953 -12.20 -18.97 -14.81
N GLU A 954 -11.11 -18.95 -15.58
CA GLU A 954 -11.15 -18.86 -17.05
C GLU A 954 -11.87 -20.06 -17.67
N GLU A 955 -11.58 -21.28 -17.19
CA GLU A 955 -12.29 -22.49 -17.61
C GLU A 955 -13.78 -22.43 -17.28
N ASN A 956 -14.14 -21.90 -16.11
CA ASN A 956 -15.53 -21.78 -15.70
C ASN A 956 -16.27 -20.68 -16.48
N HIS A 957 -15.62 -19.56 -16.79
CA HIS A 957 -16.16 -18.53 -17.68
C HIS A 957 -16.35 -19.04 -19.12
N ALA A 958 -15.39 -19.81 -19.64
CA ALA A 958 -15.53 -20.45 -20.94
C ALA A 958 -16.69 -21.47 -20.96
N ARG A 959 -16.89 -22.20 -19.86
CA ARG A 959 -18.02 -23.11 -19.67
C ARG A 959 -19.36 -22.36 -19.60
N LEU A 960 -19.44 -21.26 -18.85
CA LEU A 960 -20.65 -20.44 -18.75
C LEU A 960 -21.05 -19.86 -20.12
N ARG A 961 -20.09 -19.32 -20.89
CA ARG A 961 -20.38 -18.84 -22.25
C ARG A 961 -20.86 -19.94 -23.20
N ARG A 962 -20.40 -21.19 -23.03
CA ARG A 962 -20.93 -22.33 -23.79
C ARG A 962 -22.38 -22.63 -23.39
N LEU A 963 -22.70 -22.60 -22.10
CA LEU A 963 -24.05 -22.83 -21.61
C LEU A 963 -25.02 -21.72 -22.04
N GLU A 964 -24.59 -20.45 -22.01
CA GLU A 964 -25.39 -19.32 -22.50
C GLU A 964 -25.71 -19.44 -23.99
N ARG A 965 -24.73 -19.84 -24.82
CA ARG A 965 -24.95 -20.11 -26.26
C ARG A 965 -25.91 -21.27 -26.48
N GLN A 966 -25.82 -22.33 -25.65
CA GLN A 966 -26.74 -23.46 -25.72
C GLN A 966 -28.16 -23.05 -25.32
N HIS A 967 -28.30 -22.30 -24.22
CA HIS A 967 -29.60 -21.78 -23.78
C HIS A 967 -30.25 -20.86 -24.83
N ALA A 968 -29.48 -19.94 -25.42
CA ALA A 968 -30.00 -19.08 -26.49
C ALA A 968 -30.46 -19.88 -27.72
N ALA A 969 -29.74 -20.95 -28.09
CA ALA A 969 -30.13 -21.84 -29.17
C ALA A 969 -31.39 -22.66 -28.84
N ASP A 970 -31.53 -23.13 -27.60
CA ASP A 970 -32.69 -23.91 -27.16
C ASP A 970 -33.95 -23.06 -27.01
N GLU A 971 -33.81 -21.80 -26.58
CA GLU A 971 -34.92 -20.82 -26.56
C GLU A 971 -35.47 -20.53 -27.96
N GLU A 972 -34.59 -20.41 -28.96
CA GLU A 972 -35.02 -20.20 -30.35
C GLU A 972 -35.70 -21.46 -30.93
N ARG A 973 -35.20 -22.66 -30.62
CA ARG A 973 -35.87 -23.93 -30.99
C ARG A 973 -37.27 -24.05 -30.37
N GLN A 974 -37.41 -23.69 -29.10
CA GLN A 974 -38.71 -23.69 -28.40
C GLN A 974 -39.69 -22.72 -29.05
N ARG A 975 -39.23 -21.53 -29.47
CA ARG A 975 -40.04 -20.55 -30.19
C ARG A 975 -40.54 -21.10 -31.54
N ILE A 976 -39.66 -21.71 -32.33
CA ILE A 976 -40.03 -22.34 -33.61
C ILE A 976 -41.02 -23.50 -33.39
N MET A 977 -40.84 -24.32 -32.34
CA MET A 977 -41.78 -25.39 -31.98
C MET A 977 -43.16 -24.85 -31.58
N SER A 978 -43.23 -23.75 -30.84
CA SER A 978 -44.51 -23.12 -30.46
C SER A 978 -45.28 -22.62 -31.68
N ASP A 979 -44.60 -21.88 -32.58
CA ASP A 979 -45.21 -21.38 -33.82
C ASP A 979 -45.70 -22.52 -34.73
N LEU A 980 -45.01 -23.66 -34.70
CA LEU A 980 -45.39 -24.88 -35.43
C LEU A 980 -46.63 -25.54 -34.82
N HIS A 981 -46.64 -25.72 -33.50
CA HIS A 981 -47.76 -26.32 -32.78
C HIS A 981 -49.05 -25.56 -33.02
N ASP A 982 -49.01 -24.22 -32.99
CA ASP A 982 -50.19 -23.39 -33.18
C ASP A 982 -50.69 -23.41 -34.63
N GLY A 983 -49.77 -23.41 -35.61
CA GLY A 983 -50.10 -23.46 -37.03
C GLY A 983 -50.65 -24.82 -37.49
N LEU A 984 -49.93 -25.91 -37.22
CA LEU A 984 -50.34 -27.27 -37.60
C LEU A 984 -51.54 -27.75 -36.78
N GLY A 985 -51.57 -27.45 -35.48
CA GLY A 985 -52.67 -27.82 -34.60
C GLY A 985 -53.99 -27.23 -35.05
N SER A 986 -53.99 -25.94 -35.42
CA SER A 986 -55.18 -25.27 -35.96
C SER A 986 -55.65 -25.89 -37.27
N GLN A 987 -54.73 -26.25 -38.17
CA GLN A 987 -55.08 -26.79 -39.48
C GLN A 987 -55.60 -28.23 -39.40
N LEU A 988 -54.96 -29.08 -38.61
CA LEU A 988 -55.42 -30.44 -38.33
C LEU A 988 -56.79 -30.45 -37.64
N PHE A 989 -57.01 -29.53 -36.69
CA PHE A 989 -58.29 -29.38 -36.01
C PHE A 989 -59.43 -28.97 -36.97
N VAL A 990 -59.15 -28.04 -37.90
CA VAL A 990 -60.12 -27.61 -38.91
C VAL A 990 -60.44 -28.75 -39.87
N THR A 991 -59.44 -29.50 -40.34
CA THR A 991 -59.64 -30.65 -41.22
C THR A 991 -60.44 -31.75 -40.50
N LEU A 992 -60.08 -32.08 -39.25
CA LEU A 992 -60.80 -33.06 -38.43
C LEU A 992 -62.27 -32.67 -38.23
N SER A 993 -62.53 -31.40 -37.86
CA SER A 993 -63.89 -30.88 -37.67
C SER A 993 -64.76 -30.99 -38.93
N ARG A 994 -64.17 -30.81 -40.12
CA ARG A 994 -64.88 -30.90 -41.41
C ARG A 994 -65.12 -32.35 -41.84
N VAL A 995 -64.20 -33.27 -41.50
CA VAL A 995 -64.40 -34.71 -41.68
C VAL A 995 -65.53 -35.22 -40.80
N GLU A 996 -65.57 -34.82 -39.52
CA GLU A 996 -66.62 -35.21 -38.58
C GLU A 996 -68.02 -34.74 -39.01
N ARG A 997 -68.10 -33.63 -39.76
CA ARG A 997 -69.34 -33.10 -40.34
C ARG A 997 -69.71 -33.73 -41.70
N GLY A 998 -68.89 -34.65 -42.21
CA GLY A 998 -69.09 -35.28 -43.52
C GLY A 998 -68.91 -34.33 -44.71
N GLU A 999 -68.23 -33.19 -44.51
CA GLU A 999 -68.05 -32.14 -45.51
C GLU A 999 -66.85 -32.38 -46.45
N LEU A 1000 -66.07 -33.44 -46.20
CA LEU A 1000 -64.85 -33.77 -46.93
C LEU A 1000 -64.92 -35.21 -47.46
N ASP A 1001 -64.57 -35.38 -48.73
CA ASP A 1001 -64.34 -36.70 -49.32
C ASP A 1001 -62.90 -37.19 -49.04
N ALA A 1002 -62.67 -38.51 -49.17
CA ALA A 1002 -61.35 -39.10 -48.90
C ALA A 1002 -60.18 -38.44 -49.68
N PRO A 1003 -60.34 -38.02 -50.96
CA PRO A 1003 -59.32 -37.24 -51.67
C PRO A 1003 -58.98 -35.90 -51.01
N GLN A 1004 -59.99 -35.16 -50.52
CA GLN A 1004 -59.77 -33.87 -49.86
C GLN A 1004 -59.11 -34.03 -48.49
N VAL A 1005 -59.47 -35.07 -47.72
CA VAL A 1005 -58.78 -35.41 -46.46
C VAL A 1005 -57.32 -35.75 -46.69
N ALA A 1006 -57.03 -36.56 -47.72
CA ALA A 1006 -55.67 -36.88 -48.10
C ALA A 1006 -54.88 -35.63 -48.56
N GLY A 1007 -55.55 -34.67 -49.20
CA GLY A 1007 -54.96 -33.39 -49.59
C GLY A 1007 -54.55 -32.52 -48.40
N ASP A 1008 -55.45 -32.35 -47.43
CA ASP A 1008 -55.21 -31.55 -46.23
C ASP A 1008 -54.11 -32.15 -45.33
N LEU A 1009 -54.08 -33.49 -45.17
CA LEU A 1009 -53.03 -34.19 -44.42
C LEU A 1009 -51.67 -34.10 -45.11
N ARG A 1010 -51.61 -34.20 -46.44
CA ARG A 1010 -50.35 -33.99 -47.19
C ARG A 1010 -49.83 -32.56 -47.06
N ALA A 1011 -50.72 -31.56 -46.99
CA ALA A 1011 -50.33 -30.18 -46.74
C ALA A 1011 -49.71 -30.02 -45.35
N CYS A 1012 -50.32 -30.59 -44.31
CA CYS A 1012 -49.77 -30.59 -42.95
C CYS A 1012 -48.41 -31.27 -42.85
N ILE A 1013 -48.23 -32.41 -43.55
CA ILE A 1013 -46.94 -33.12 -43.62
C ILE A 1013 -45.88 -32.27 -44.35
N GLY A 1014 -46.28 -31.56 -45.41
CA GLY A 1014 -45.41 -30.62 -46.12
C GLY A 1014 -44.91 -29.48 -45.21
N ASP A 1015 -45.83 -28.88 -44.44
CA ASP A 1015 -45.52 -27.78 -43.52
C ASP A 1015 -44.63 -28.23 -42.35
N MET A 1016 -44.84 -29.45 -41.84
CA MET A 1016 -43.99 -30.06 -40.82
C MET A 1016 -42.57 -30.32 -41.34
N ARG A 1017 -42.42 -30.80 -42.58
CA ARG A 1017 -41.10 -31.04 -43.19
C ARG A 1017 -40.32 -29.75 -43.47
N LEU A 1018 -41.00 -28.71 -43.95
CA LEU A 1018 -40.38 -27.39 -44.15
C LEU A 1018 -39.86 -26.78 -42.84
N ALA A 1019 -40.57 -26.98 -41.73
CA ALA A 1019 -40.10 -26.52 -40.44
C ALA A 1019 -38.97 -27.37 -39.86
N LEU A 1020 -39.00 -28.70 -40.05
CA LEU A 1020 -37.88 -29.58 -39.69
C LEU A 1020 -36.60 -29.24 -40.47
N GLU A 1021 -36.73 -28.86 -41.74
CA GLU A 1021 -35.60 -28.39 -42.57
C GLU A 1021 -35.03 -27.05 -42.06
N ALA A 1022 -35.87 -26.14 -41.55
CA ALA A 1022 -35.44 -24.89 -40.92
C ALA A 1022 -34.83 -25.07 -39.52
N MET A 1023 -34.98 -26.25 -38.90
CA MET A 1023 -34.45 -26.62 -37.58
C MET A 1023 -33.16 -27.45 -37.66
N SER A 1024 -32.66 -27.77 -38.86
CA SER A 1024 -31.43 -28.56 -39.04
C SER A 1024 -30.20 -27.81 -38.49
N PRO A 1025 -29.28 -28.49 -37.77
CA PRO A 1025 -28.09 -27.85 -37.19
C PRO A 1025 -27.11 -27.24 -38.21
N ASP A 1026 -27.25 -27.58 -39.50
CA ASP A 1026 -26.44 -27.03 -40.61
C ASP A 1026 -27.04 -25.74 -41.24
N GLY A 1027 -28.14 -25.22 -40.67
CA GLY A 1027 -29.03 -24.23 -41.27
C GLY A 1027 -28.55 -22.77 -41.37
N GLU A 1028 -27.27 -22.53 -41.65
CA GLU A 1028 -26.78 -21.16 -41.94
C GLU A 1028 -26.87 -20.79 -43.45
N ASP A 1029 -27.09 -21.77 -44.36
CA ASP A 1029 -27.16 -21.50 -45.79
C ASP A 1029 -28.54 -21.78 -46.41
N PHE A 1030 -29.23 -20.72 -46.83
CA PHE A 1030 -30.54 -20.78 -47.49
C PHE A 1030 -30.51 -21.55 -48.82
N LEU A 1031 -29.36 -21.56 -49.53
CA LEU A 1031 -29.27 -22.20 -50.84
C LEU A 1031 -29.44 -23.72 -50.77
N GLN A 1032 -29.05 -24.36 -49.68
CA GLN A 1032 -29.24 -25.79 -49.47
C GLN A 1032 -30.74 -26.14 -49.29
N ALA A 1033 -31.45 -25.31 -48.51
CA ALA A 1033 -32.90 -25.44 -48.34
C ALA A 1033 -33.65 -25.14 -49.66
N TRP A 1034 -33.21 -24.14 -50.42
CA TRP A 1034 -33.73 -23.81 -51.75
C TRP A 1034 -33.52 -24.97 -52.74
N GLY A 1035 -32.35 -25.59 -52.77
CA GLY A 1035 -32.05 -26.73 -53.63
C GLY A 1035 -32.96 -27.94 -53.35
N SER A 1036 -33.20 -28.23 -52.06
CA SER A 1036 -34.12 -29.30 -51.63
C SER A 1036 -35.57 -28.99 -51.98
N PHE A 1037 -35.99 -27.73 -51.84
CA PHE A 1037 -37.30 -27.24 -52.26
C PHE A 1037 -37.50 -27.40 -53.77
N ARG A 1038 -36.52 -26.97 -54.57
CA ARG A 1038 -36.52 -27.07 -56.04
C ARG A 1038 -36.72 -28.51 -56.50
N PHE A 1039 -35.90 -29.44 -56.01
CA PHE A 1039 -35.95 -30.85 -56.42
C PHE A 1039 -37.34 -31.48 -56.24
N ARG A 1040 -38.00 -31.18 -55.12
CA ARG A 1040 -39.35 -31.68 -54.82
C ARG A 1040 -40.42 -31.09 -55.74
N TRP A 1041 -40.38 -29.77 -55.91
CA TRP A 1041 -41.38 -29.07 -56.71
C TRP A 1041 -41.23 -29.37 -58.20
N ASP A 1042 -40.00 -29.58 -58.67
CA ASP A 1042 -39.73 -30.05 -60.03
C ASP A 1042 -40.43 -31.40 -60.29
N SER A 1043 -40.27 -32.34 -59.36
CA SER A 1043 -40.96 -33.65 -59.42
C SER A 1043 -42.49 -33.51 -59.36
N GLN A 1044 -43.01 -32.61 -58.52
CA GLN A 1044 -44.45 -32.42 -58.35
C GLN A 1044 -45.12 -31.74 -59.55
N LEU A 1045 -44.45 -30.77 -60.17
CA LEU A 1045 -44.92 -30.07 -61.37
C LEU A 1045 -44.92 -31.03 -62.58
N LEU A 1046 -43.85 -31.81 -62.74
CA LEU A 1046 -43.74 -32.81 -63.80
C LEU A 1046 -44.85 -33.87 -63.71
N ASN A 1047 -45.14 -34.37 -62.50
CA ASN A 1047 -46.23 -35.32 -62.26
C ASN A 1047 -47.62 -34.74 -62.58
N ALA A 1048 -47.76 -33.42 -62.53
CA ALA A 1048 -48.99 -32.72 -62.90
C ALA A 1048 -49.03 -32.30 -64.39
N GLY A 1049 -48.00 -32.64 -65.17
CA GLY A 1049 -47.91 -32.29 -66.60
C GLY A 1049 -47.49 -30.84 -66.88
N VAL A 1050 -46.90 -30.14 -65.91
CA VAL A 1050 -46.39 -28.77 -66.05
C VAL A 1050 -44.87 -28.80 -66.14
N ALA A 1051 -44.28 -28.29 -67.23
CA ALA A 1051 -42.83 -28.20 -67.35
C ALA A 1051 -42.27 -27.04 -66.51
N SER A 1052 -41.20 -27.29 -65.76
CA SER A 1052 -40.57 -26.30 -64.88
C SER A 1052 -39.21 -25.84 -65.42
N HIS A 1053 -38.97 -24.53 -65.37
CA HIS A 1053 -37.68 -23.91 -65.67
C HIS A 1053 -37.19 -23.13 -64.45
N TRP A 1054 -36.02 -23.49 -63.93
CA TRP A 1054 -35.44 -22.85 -62.74
C TRP A 1054 -34.18 -22.07 -63.13
N ASN A 1055 -34.06 -20.83 -62.64
CA ASN A 1055 -32.93 -19.95 -62.94
C ASN A 1055 -32.46 -19.20 -61.68
N ASP A 1056 -31.31 -19.58 -61.16
CA ASP A 1056 -30.68 -18.96 -60.00
C ASP A 1056 -29.56 -18.01 -60.48
N GLN A 1057 -29.64 -16.71 -60.15
CA GLN A 1057 -28.71 -15.67 -60.62
C GLN A 1057 -28.14 -14.83 -59.48
N GLY A 1058 -26.82 -14.62 -59.44
CA GLY A 1058 -26.19 -13.75 -58.44
C GLY A 1058 -26.25 -14.29 -57.00
N THR A 1059 -26.54 -15.57 -56.81
CA THR A 1059 -26.68 -16.20 -55.49
C THR A 1059 -25.37 -16.66 -54.84
N GLY A 1060 -24.25 -16.67 -55.57
CA GLY A 1060 -22.96 -17.16 -55.06
C GLY A 1060 -23.00 -18.63 -54.59
N ASP A 1061 -22.02 -19.01 -53.75
CA ASP A 1061 -21.93 -20.34 -53.12
C ASP A 1061 -22.67 -20.44 -51.78
N SER A 1062 -23.07 -19.31 -51.19
CA SER A 1062 -23.85 -19.25 -49.94
C SER A 1062 -24.72 -17.99 -49.89
N LEU A 1063 -25.89 -18.11 -49.27
CA LEU A 1063 -26.77 -16.96 -49.04
C LEU A 1063 -27.20 -16.95 -47.55
N PRO A 1064 -26.51 -16.16 -46.69
CA PRO A 1064 -26.73 -16.17 -45.25
C PRO A 1064 -28.03 -15.42 -44.90
N LEU A 1065 -29.15 -16.15 -44.94
CA LEU A 1065 -30.43 -15.67 -44.44
C LEU A 1065 -30.70 -16.32 -43.09
N ALA A 1066 -31.17 -15.52 -42.13
CA ALA A 1066 -31.73 -16.05 -40.89
C ALA A 1066 -32.79 -17.13 -41.21
N SER A 1067 -32.77 -18.25 -40.49
CA SER A 1067 -33.63 -19.42 -40.73
C SER A 1067 -35.12 -19.06 -40.80
N THR A 1068 -35.56 -18.11 -39.96
CA THR A 1068 -36.91 -17.57 -39.93
C THR A 1068 -37.26 -16.81 -41.22
N THR A 1069 -36.34 -16.03 -41.77
CA THR A 1069 -36.49 -15.29 -43.02
C THR A 1069 -36.53 -16.25 -44.22
N GLY A 1070 -35.59 -17.19 -44.28
CA GLY A 1070 -35.52 -18.21 -45.33
C GLY A 1070 -36.80 -19.05 -45.42
N LEU A 1071 -37.37 -19.44 -44.27
CA LEU A 1071 -38.63 -20.18 -44.21
C LEU A 1071 -39.82 -19.40 -44.81
N GLN A 1072 -39.90 -18.08 -44.57
CA GLN A 1072 -40.99 -17.28 -45.15
C GLN A 1072 -40.87 -17.16 -46.68
N VAL A 1073 -39.64 -17.06 -47.21
CA VAL A 1073 -39.39 -17.05 -48.66
C VAL A 1073 -39.86 -18.35 -49.29
N LEU A 1074 -39.51 -19.50 -48.70
CA LEU A 1074 -39.97 -20.83 -49.17
C LEU A 1074 -41.50 -20.95 -49.13
N ARG A 1075 -42.15 -20.44 -48.09
CA ARG A 1075 -43.63 -20.44 -47.97
C ARG A 1075 -44.33 -19.56 -48.99
N VAL A 1076 -43.71 -18.46 -49.43
CA VAL A 1076 -44.24 -17.64 -50.54
C VAL A 1076 -44.10 -18.39 -51.86
N ALA A 1077 -42.95 -19.03 -52.10
CA ALA A 1077 -42.73 -19.86 -53.29
C ALA A 1077 -43.73 -21.03 -53.37
N GLN A 1078 -43.95 -21.72 -52.25
CA GLN A 1078 -44.87 -22.86 -52.15
C GLN A 1078 -46.31 -22.46 -52.49
N GLU A 1079 -46.79 -21.33 -51.95
CA GLU A 1079 -48.13 -20.82 -52.21
C GLU A 1079 -48.30 -20.44 -53.69
N ALA A 1080 -47.29 -19.79 -54.28
CA ALA A 1080 -47.30 -19.42 -55.69
C ALA A 1080 -47.34 -20.65 -56.63
N LEU A 1081 -46.50 -21.66 -56.37
CA LEU A 1081 -46.49 -22.91 -57.15
C LEU A 1081 -47.76 -23.75 -56.95
N THR A 1082 -48.34 -23.72 -55.75
CA THR A 1082 -49.64 -24.35 -55.49
C THR A 1082 -50.75 -23.70 -56.31
N ASN A 1083 -50.72 -22.37 -56.47
CA ASN A 1083 -51.67 -21.65 -57.31
C ASN A 1083 -51.52 -22.01 -58.79
N VAL A 1084 -50.29 -22.23 -59.27
CA VAL A 1084 -50.03 -22.71 -60.65
C VAL A 1084 -50.72 -24.05 -60.88
N LEU A 1085 -50.53 -25.01 -59.97
CA LEU A 1085 -51.13 -26.35 -60.08
C LEU A 1085 -52.66 -26.35 -59.98
N LYS A 1086 -53.24 -25.53 -59.09
CA LYS A 1086 -54.68 -25.55 -58.82
C LYS A 1086 -55.51 -24.67 -59.76
N HIS A 1087 -54.94 -23.56 -60.24
CA HIS A 1087 -55.73 -22.48 -60.84
C HIS A 1087 -55.24 -22.05 -62.23
N ALA A 1088 -53.95 -22.13 -62.54
CA ALA A 1088 -53.42 -21.55 -63.77
C ALA A 1088 -53.72 -22.36 -65.03
N ARG A 1089 -53.92 -23.70 -64.95
CA ARG A 1089 -53.92 -24.58 -66.15
C ARG A 1089 -52.70 -24.35 -67.06
N ALA A 1090 -51.58 -23.98 -66.45
CA ALA A 1090 -50.32 -23.72 -67.13
C ALA A 1090 -49.76 -25.02 -67.73
N ARG A 1091 -49.05 -24.90 -68.86
CA ARG A 1091 -48.20 -25.96 -69.40
C ARG A 1091 -46.77 -25.79 -68.95
N GLN A 1092 -46.36 -24.57 -68.60
CA GLN A 1092 -45.01 -24.24 -68.16
C GLN A 1092 -45.00 -23.23 -67.01
N VAL A 1093 -44.01 -23.35 -66.12
CA VAL A 1093 -43.71 -22.38 -65.08
C VAL A 1093 -42.20 -22.09 -65.01
N CYS A 1094 -41.86 -20.82 -64.89
CA CYS A 1094 -40.49 -20.33 -64.73
C CYS A 1094 -40.32 -19.77 -63.31
N VAL A 1095 -39.34 -20.27 -62.58
CA VAL A 1095 -38.97 -19.80 -61.24
C VAL A 1095 -37.57 -19.22 -61.29
N ARG A 1096 -37.44 -17.95 -60.92
CA ARG A 1096 -36.18 -17.23 -60.90
C ARG A 1096 -35.88 -16.73 -59.50
N LEU A 1097 -34.72 -17.10 -58.98
CA LEU A 1097 -34.17 -16.54 -57.75
C LEU A 1097 -32.97 -15.67 -58.13
N ALA A 1098 -32.98 -14.40 -57.74
CA ALA A 1098 -31.89 -13.48 -57.97
C ALA A 1098 -31.47 -12.78 -56.68
N ALA A 1099 -30.17 -12.70 -56.41
CA ALA A 1099 -29.64 -11.98 -55.26
C ALA A 1099 -28.57 -10.96 -55.67
N THR A 1100 -28.50 -9.84 -54.95
CA THR A 1100 -27.41 -8.86 -54.94
C THR A 1100 -27.03 -8.57 -53.48
N ASP A 1101 -25.97 -7.80 -53.23
CA ASP A 1101 -25.55 -7.42 -51.88
C ASP A 1101 -26.65 -6.71 -51.04
N THR A 1102 -27.70 -6.19 -51.70
CA THR A 1102 -28.74 -5.36 -51.05
C THR A 1102 -30.16 -5.86 -51.25
N LEU A 1103 -30.39 -6.86 -52.11
CA LEU A 1103 -31.74 -7.29 -52.47
C LEU A 1103 -31.78 -8.77 -52.89
N LEU A 1104 -32.70 -9.52 -52.28
CA LEU A 1104 -33.14 -10.83 -52.76
C LEU A 1104 -34.47 -10.67 -53.51
N GLN A 1105 -34.54 -11.24 -54.70
CA GLN A 1105 -35.73 -11.24 -55.55
C GLN A 1105 -36.10 -12.66 -55.97
N LEU A 1106 -37.33 -13.07 -55.67
CA LEU A 1106 -37.93 -14.33 -56.15
C LEU A 1106 -39.05 -13.99 -57.13
N GLU A 1107 -39.00 -14.54 -58.34
CA GLU A 1107 -40.01 -14.34 -59.38
C GLU A 1107 -40.52 -15.70 -59.90
N ILE A 1108 -41.84 -15.88 -59.94
CA ILE A 1108 -42.51 -17.09 -60.44
C ILE A 1108 -43.49 -16.66 -61.53
N THR A 1109 -43.30 -17.14 -62.76
CA THR A 1109 -44.14 -16.81 -63.93
C THR A 1109 -44.67 -18.07 -64.60
N ASP A 1110 -45.97 -18.17 -64.83
CA ASP A 1110 -46.61 -19.26 -65.58
C ASP A 1110 -47.14 -18.80 -66.95
N ASP A 1111 -47.52 -19.75 -67.82
CA ASP A 1111 -48.11 -19.51 -69.16
C ASP A 1111 -49.63 -19.77 -69.23
N GLY A 1112 -50.28 -19.89 -68.06
CA GLY A 1112 -51.66 -20.32 -67.92
C GLY A 1112 -52.70 -19.21 -68.09
N ILE A 1113 -53.86 -19.41 -67.48
CA ILE A 1113 -54.93 -18.42 -67.37
C ILE A 1113 -54.53 -17.45 -66.26
N GLY A 1114 -54.32 -16.19 -66.63
CA GLY A 1114 -53.97 -15.13 -65.71
C GLY A 1114 -55.03 -14.89 -64.62
N PRO A 1115 -54.70 -14.06 -63.60
CA PRO A 1115 -55.58 -13.84 -62.48
C PRO A 1115 -56.92 -13.22 -62.94
N PRO A 1116 -58.07 -13.60 -62.34
CA PRO A 1116 -59.38 -13.07 -62.72
C PRO A 1116 -59.40 -11.54 -62.64
N ALA A 1117 -60.07 -10.89 -63.61
CA ALA A 1117 -60.09 -9.43 -63.78
C ALA A 1117 -60.75 -8.66 -62.60
N ASP A 1118 -61.42 -9.36 -61.69
CA ASP A 1118 -62.07 -8.80 -60.50
C ASP A 1118 -61.27 -9.18 -59.24
N THR A 1119 -60.40 -8.27 -58.79
CA THR A 1119 -59.49 -8.47 -57.64
C THR A 1119 -60.16 -8.24 -56.27
N THR A 1120 -61.46 -7.96 -56.24
CA THR A 1120 -62.23 -7.67 -55.01
C THR A 1120 -62.50 -8.91 -54.15
N ARG A 1121 -62.39 -10.12 -54.71
CA ARG A 1121 -62.33 -11.38 -53.96
C ARG A 1121 -60.90 -11.91 -53.93
N ALA A 1122 -60.01 -11.26 -53.17
CA ALA A 1122 -58.70 -11.81 -52.87
C ALA A 1122 -58.88 -13.16 -52.14
N GLY A 1123 -58.57 -14.28 -52.82
CA GLY A 1123 -58.51 -15.58 -52.17
C GLY A 1123 -57.51 -15.56 -51.00
N ARG A 1124 -57.75 -16.39 -49.96
CA ARG A 1124 -56.91 -16.44 -48.74
C ARG A 1124 -55.40 -16.54 -49.04
N GLY A 1125 -55.00 -17.17 -50.14
CA GLY A 1125 -53.60 -17.32 -50.56
C GLY A 1125 -52.85 -16.01 -50.85
N LEU A 1126 -53.48 -15.03 -51.52
CA LEU A 1126 -52.83 -13.74 -51.85
C LEU A 1126 -52.60 -12.89 -50.59
N GLY A 1127 -53.56 -12.89 -49.66
CA GLY A 1127 -53.42 -12.22 -48.37
C GLY A 1127 -52.29 -12.83 -47.53
N ASN A 1128 -52.19 -14.16 -47.53
CA ASN A 1128 -51.15 -14.88 -46.79
C ASN A 1128 -49.75 -14.59 -47.34
N MET A 1129 -49.54 -14.56 -48.67
CA MET A 1129 -48.24 -14.22 -49.26
C MET A 1129 -47.79 -12.79 -48.90
N ARG A 1130 -48.70 -11.81 -48.95
CA ARG A 1130 -48.40 -10.42 -48.57
C ARG A 1130 -48.03 -10.29 -47.10
N MET A 1131 -48.78 -10.96 -46.22
CA MET A 1131 -48.55 -10.92 -44.77
C MET A 1131 -47.22 -11.59 -44.39
N ARG A 1132 -46.86 -12.71 -45.04
CA ARG A 1132 -45.56 -13.38 -44.88
C ARG A 1132 -44.40 -12.50 -45.35
N ALA A 1133 -44.54 -11.82 -46.49
CA ALA A 1133 -43.54 -10.90 -46.98
C ALA A 1133 -43.34 -9.69 -46.05
N SER A 1134 -44.42 -9.09 -45.55
CA SER A 1134 -44.31 -7.95 -44.62
C SER A 1134 -43.61 -8.30 -43.31
N ARG A 1135 -43.78 -9.54 -42.80
CA ARG A 1135 -43.12 -10.01 -41.57
C ARG A 1135 -41.60 -10.04 -41.68
N ILE A 1136 -41.07 -10.23 -42.88
CA ILE A 1136 -39.63 -10.23 -43.16
C ILE A 1136 -39.17 -8.91 -43.78
N GLY A 1137 -40.00 -7.86 -43.79
CA GLY A 1137 -39.67 -6.56 -44.39
C GLY A 1137 -39.64 -6.56 -45.93
N GLY A 1138 -40.19 -7.59 -46.58
CA GLY A 1138 -40.28 -7.71 -48.03
C GLY A 1138 -41.66 -7.33 -48.59
N THR A 1139 -41.74 -7.22 -49.92
CA THR A 1139 -42.96 -6.89 -50.67
C THR A 1139 -43.28 -7.96 -51.72
N VAL A 1140 -44.57 -8.27 -51.93
CA VAL A 1140 -45.04 -9.21 -52.96
C VAL A 1140 -45.99 -8.53 -53.93
N THR A 1141 -45.69 -8.59 -55.22
CA THR A 1141 -46.55 -8.16 -56.32
C THR A 1141 -47.05 -9.35 -57.12
N VAL A 1142 -48.30 -9.27 -57.60
CA VAL A 1142 -48.91 -10.29 -58.48
C VAL A 1142 -49.51 -9.57 -59.67
N GLU A 1143 -49.07 -9.95 -60.86
CA GLU A 1143 -49.38 -9.27 -62.14
C GLU A 1143 -49.88 -10.30 -63.16
N ALA A 1144 -50.74 -9.87 -64.08
CA ALA A 1144 -51.13 -10.72 -65.22
C ALA A 1144 -49.98 -10.77 -66.24
N ALA A 1145 -49.46 -11.96 -66.51
CA ALA A 1145 -48.65 -12.21 -67.70
C ALA A 1145 -49.60 -12.52 -68.87
N ARG A 1146 -49.23 -12.20 -70.11
CA ARG A 1146 -50.07 -12.51 -71.28
C ARG A 1146 -49.32 -13.49 -72.19
N PRO A 1147 -49.63 -14.81 -72.15
CA PRO A 1147 -50.53 -15.49 -71.21
C PRO A 1147 -49.91 -15.71 -69.80
N GLY A 1148 -50.73 -15.96 -68.76
CA GLY A 1148 -50.30 -16.41 -67.42
C GLY A 1148 -50.36 -15.43 -66.23
N THR A 1149 -49.70 -15.79 -65.13
CA THR A 1149 -49.54 -14.96 -63.92
C THR A 1149 -48.05 -14.79 -63.59
N ARG A 1150 -47.67 -13.62 -63.07
CA ARG A 1150 -46.34 -13.36 -62.50
C ARG A 1150 -46.46 -12.98 -61.03
N VAL A 1151 -45.77 -13.70 -60.15
CA VAL A 1151 -45.61 -13.39 -58.73
C VAL A 1151 -44.17 -12.97 -58.47
N ARG A 1152 -43.95 -11.80 -57.85
CA ARG A 1152 -42.61 -11.29 -57.53
C ARG A 1152 -42.53 -10.91 -56.06
N LEU A 1153 -41.58 -11.51 -55.34
CA LEU A 1153 -41.17 -11.16 -53.98
C LEU A 1153 -39.86 -10.38 -54.02
N GLN A 1154 -39.79 -9.25 -53.32
CA GLN A 1154 -38.59 -8.44 -53.15
C GLN A 1154 -38.29 -8.28 -51.65
N LEU A 1155 -37.09 -8.67 -51.23
CA LEU A 1155 -36.63 -8.66 -49.85
C LEU A 1155 -35.31 -7.89 -49.74
N PRO A 1156 -35.27 -6.74 -49.04
CA PRO A 1156 -34.02 -6.03 -48.78
C PRO A 1156 -33.09 -6.87 -47.89
N LEU A 1157 -31.84 -7.02 -48.31
CA LEU A 1157 -30.76 -7.62 -47.51
C LEU A 1157 -30.02 -6.47 -46.82
N ARG A 1158 -29.95 -6.47 -45.49
CA ARG A 1158 -29.28 -5.44 -44.67
C ARG A 1158 -28.21 -6.04 -43.80
#